data_AF-A0A8H6RCY1-F1
#
_entry.id   AF-A0A8H6RCY1-F1
#
_cell.length_a   1.000
_cell.length_b   1.000
_cell.length_c   1.000
_cell.angle_alpha   90.00
_cell.angle_beta   90.00
_cell.angle_gamma   90.00
#
_symmetry.space_group_name_H-M   'P 1'
#
loop_
_entity.id
_entity.type
_entity.pdbx_description
1 polymer ?
#
loop_
_entity_poly.entity_id
_entity_poly.type
_entity_poly.pdbx_seq_one_letter_code
_entity_poly.pdbx_strand_id
1 'polypeptide(L)'
;MVYHNWLWERYAVGQCLLVLQEFSKETNIPGLRRELRKAASLDWTNDIWVDAKKTRANEAMFPFIATCLFVSSTHSTLEQEAGGICPVALLMPINWEYDSSTMYNDDGLSIIDISEPGKPRYGFMFPGENVLLDSGGYLAKYGISGANTELEKGYGNVALSAIRSTWPGRNFKSKLHRIRPEVGDPNPDLSKLSLKDRSLSKLLDVAFDSDDLDWTKEAELIAEFQPALMDRFHSNVSLANSKMGPDLLGRAFKDQTRVDLSFFQMSLAEIQRVLDIAWADSDNKGRSLIMPTLKTPSKAELKNIVEIFKPIVLNLGEAPGISLRKLFSIVSGSSINHFACSALYKRSLELIGQRGHLLPNIPPTQFPNNVDGGFPVTQMIYLRHCSPQGSRETPRSADGSIDWAKLIPANDFWNLEDYIHDTRPIVLPLRDSLISPERAQNLLMVLAWMSTQRLHRNAREILAAEMQGLAKQFAELDLDGVLPTQPIPAEMYEEYRRFNWLDHEHTPKALKLEKGQWTFLATAEADPEREYGRPAIIRRLHYAFVTLAENNEIQSFNATGFFENTIINDSARLHDALEHWRDNAEGLFEALQNMTEDLELEICSSEEVESAFQYLDAYNDKIDAYEEANQQRLEEERQWRRDFRANGQLPIRL
;
A
#
# COMPACT_ATOMS: atom_id res chain seq x y z
N MET A 1 1.66 -18.69 -4.70
CA MET A 1 0.38 -19.41 -4.86
C MET A 1 -0.66 -18.69 -4.05
N VAL A 2 -1.84 -18.44 -4.62
CA VAL A 2 -2.93 -17.73 -3.93
C VAL A 2 -4.02 -18.76 -3.61
N TYR A 3 -4.30 -18.94 -2.32
CA TYR A 3 -5.38 -19.81 -1.86
C TYR A 3 -6.61 -18.95 -1.63
N HIS A 4 -7.68 -19.24 -2.34
CA HIS A 4 -9.00 -18.67 -2.11
C HIS A 4 -9.92 -19.80 -1.70
N ASN A 5 -10.62 -19.62 -0.58
CA ASN A 5 -11.81 -20.41 -0.30
C ASN A 5 -12.99 -19.52 -0.69
N TRP A 6 -14.00 -20.11 -1.34
CA TRP A 6 -15.24 -19.43 -1.71
C TRP A 6 -15.15 -18.43 -2.88
N LEU A 7 -14.05 -18.40 -3.64
CA LEU A 7 -13.97 -17.75 -4.95
C LEU A 7 -13.93 -18.82 -6.04
N TRP A 8 -15.01 -18.99 -6.79
CA TRP A 8 -15.09 -19.97 -7.87
C TRP A 8 -15.25 -19.30 -9.23
N GLU A 9 -15.21 -20.08 -10.31
CA GLU A 9 -15.70 -19.64 -11.62
C GLU A 9 -15.03 -18.36 -12.16
N ARG A 10 -15.82 -17.42 -12.71
CA ARG A 10 -15.35 -16.16 -13.30
C ARG A 10 -14.66 -15.27 -12.27
N TYR A 11 -15.01 -15.38 -10.99
CA TYR A 11 -14.43 -14.60 -9.90
C TYR A 11 -12.97 -14.99 -9.66
N ALA A 12 -12.67 -16.29 -9.59
CA ALA A 12 -11.30 -16.77 -9.43
C ALA A 12 -10.40 -16.36 -10.61
N VAL A 13 -10.96 -16.38 -11.83
CA VAL A 13 -10.24 -15.92 -13.03
C VAL A 13 -10.00 -14.41 -12.99
N GLY A 14 -11.04 -13.61 -12.73
CA GLY A 14 -10.92 -12.15 -12.61
C GLY A 14 -9.89 -11.75 -11.55
N GLN A 15 -9.96 -12.36 -10.37
CA GLN A 15 -9.02 -12.13 -9.27
C GLN A 15 -7.58 -12.49 -9.65
N CYS A 16 -7.38 -13.63 -10.34
CA CYS A 16 -6.06 -14.02 -10.83
C CYS A 16 -5.49 -13.00 -11.82
N LEU A 17 -6.32 -12.47 -12.72
CA LEU A 17 -5.91 -11.49 -13.73
C LEU A 17 -5.54 -10.14 -13.08
N LEU A 18 -6.27 -9.71 -12.05
CA LEU A 18 -5.94 -8.50 -11.27
C LEU A 18 -4.58 -8.63 -10.59
N VAL A 19 -4.28 -9.80 -9.99
CA VAL A 19 -2.96 -10.05 -9.39
C VAL A 19 -1.85 -9.98 -10.46
N LEU A 20 -2.09 -10.55 -11.64
CA LEU A 20 -1.12 -10.50 -12.74
C LEU A 20 -0.89 -9.07 -13.22
N GLN A 21 -1.95 -8.25 -13.34
CA GLN A 21 -1.84 -6.84 -13.67
C GLN A 21 -0.98 -6.10 -12.65
N GLU A 22 -1.25 -6.30 -11.36
CA GLU A 22 -0.49 -5.66 -10.29
C GLU A 22 0.99 -6.06 -10.34
N PHE A 23 1.29 -7.34 -10.54
CA PHE A 23 2.66 -7.80 -10.65
C PHE A 23 3.39 -7.35 -11.92
N SER A 24 2.63 -7.05 -12.99
CA SER A 24 3.20 -6.64 -14.28
C SER A 24 3.47 -5.14 -14.38
N LYS A 25 2.98 -4.33 -13.43
CA LYS A 25 3.28 -2.89 -13.39
C LYS A 25 4.80 -2.68 -13.37
N GLU A 26 5.34 -1.94 -14.33
CA GLU A 26 6.79 -1.69 -14.45
C GLU A 26 7.38 -1.10 -13.17
N THR A 27 6.59 -0.33 -12.44
CA THR A 27 6.95 0.27 -11.16
C THR A 27 7.09 -0.73 -10.03
N ASN A 28 6.36 -1.85 -10.07
CA ASN A 28 6.38 -2.91 -9.07
C ASN A 28 7.52 -3.91 -9.28
N ILE A 29 7.99 -4.06 -10.52
CA ILE A 29 9.05 -5.00 -10.90
C ILE A 29 10.28 -4.92 -9.97
N PRO A 30 10.83 -3.74 -9.61
CA PRO A 30 11.99 -3.65 -8.71
C PRO A 30 11.71 -4.23 -7.31
N GLY A 31 10.53 -3.93 -6.74
CA GLY A 31 10.09 -4.45 -5.45
C GLY A 31 9.93 -5.97 -5.46
N LEU A 32 9.29 -6.51 -6.51
CA LEU A 32 9.12 -7.96 -6.71
C LEU A 32 10.47 -8.67 -6.85
N ARG A 33 11.36 -8.14 -7.69
CA ARG A 33 12.69 -8.72 -7.92
C ARG A 33 13.51 -8.77 -6.64
N ARG A 34 13.48 -7.70 -5.84
CA ARG A 34 14.18 -7.64 -4.54
C ARG A 34 13.75 -8.80 -3.63
N GLU A 35 12.45 -9.03 -3.52
CA GLU A 35 11.91 -10.10 -2.67
C GLU A 35 12.11 -11.49 -3.26
N LEU A 36 12.08 -11.64 -4.58
CA LEU A 36 12.40 -12.91 -5.24
C LEU A 36 13.86 -13.33 -5.07
N ARG A 37 14.79 -12.38 -5.03
CA ARG A 37 16.19 -12.70 -4.68
C ARG A 37 16.33 -13.17 -3.24
N LYS A 38 15.64 -12.52 -2.31
CA LYS A 38 15.57 -12.96 -0.93
C LYS A 38 15.00 -14.39 -0.87
N ALA A 39 13.91 -14.65 -1.58
CA ALA A 39 13.32 -15.98 -1.73
C ALA A 39 14.33 -17.02 -2.23
N ALA A 40 15.17 -16.67 -3.21
CA ALA A 40 16.20 -17.56 -3.75
C ALA A 40 17.35 -17.86 -2.76
N SER A 41 17.60 -16.98 -1.78
CA SER A 41 18.65 -17.17 -0.75
C SER A 41 18.17 -17.88 0.53
N LEU A 42 16.87 -18.09 0.69
CA LEU A 42 16.29 -18.66 1.91
C LEU A 42 16.37 -20.19 1.92
N ASP A 43 16.66 -20.75 3.09
CA ASP A 43 16.35 -22.14 3.39
C ASP A 43 14.85 -22.25 3.69
N TRP A 44 14.07 -22.58 2.66
CA TRP A 44 12.62 -22.78 2.75
C TRP A 44 12.20 -23.84 3.77
N THR A 45 13.11 -24.68 4.26
CA THR A 45 12.80 -25.67 5.30
C THR A 45 12.81 -25.04 6.69
N ASN A 46 13.67 -24.05 6.93
CA ASN A 46 13.98 -23.58 8.29
C ASN A 46 13.73 -22.09 8.48
N ASP A 47 14.01 -21.26 7.48
CA ASP A 47 13.94 -19.80 7.61
C ASP A 47 12.50 -19.26 7.59
N ILE A 48 11.56 -20.01 7.03
CA ILE A 48 10.16 -19.59 6.86
C ILE A 48 9.33 -19.69 8.13
N TRP A 49 9.79 -20.45 9.12
CA TRP A 49 9.01 -20.77 10.31
C TRP A 49 9.36 -19.83 11.46
N VAL A 50 8.35 -19.26 12.11
CA VAL A 50 8.56 -18.37 13.27
C VAL A 50 8.72 -19.15 14.58
N ASP A 51 8.39 -20.43 14.58
CA ASP A 51 8.45 -21.31 15.75
C ASP A 51 9.13 -22.63 15.41
N ALA A 52 9.79 -23.22 16.42
CA ALA A 52 10.54 -24.47 16.26
C ALA A 52 9.66 -25.69 15.92
N LYS A 53 8.35 -25.63 16.21
CA LYS A 53 7.39 -26.67 15.87
C LYS A 53 6.89 -26.56 14.43
N LYS A 54 7.31 -25.51 13.69
CA LYS A 54 6.91 -25.24 12.30
C LYS A 54 5.39 -25.15 12.16
N THR A 55 4.72 -24.59 13.16
CA THR A 55 3.26 -24.44 13.17
C THR A 55 2.80 -23.11 12.59
N ARG A 56 3.67 -22.10 12.57
CA ARG A 56 3.37 -20.76 12.06
C ARG A 56 4.50 -20.27 11.16
N ALA A 57 4.13 -19.82 9.98
CA ALA A 57 5.04 -19.21 9.04
C ALA A 57 5.22 -17.71 9.29
N ASN A 58 6.31 -17.16 8.74
CA ASN A 58 6.53 -15.73 8.72
C ASN A 58 5.79 -15.10 7.53
N GLU A 59 4.54 -14.69 7.76
CA GLU A 59 3.68 -14.07 6.73
C GLU A 59 4.20 -12.70 6.26
N ALA A 60 5.08 -12.07 7.04
CA ALA A 60 5.70 -10.78 6.73
C ALA A 60 7.09 -10.93 6.09
N MET A 61 7.42 -12.11 5.55
CA MET A 61 8.72 -12.41 4.95
C MET A 61 8.94 -11.71 3.60
N PHE A 62 7.87 -11.59 2.80
CA PHE A 62 7.86 -10.95 1.48
C PHE A 62 6.80 -9.84 1.48
N PRO A 63 7.07 -8.74 2.20
CA PRO A 63 6.03 -7.77 2.49
C PRO A 63 5.55 -6.99 1.25
N PHE A 64 6.40 -6.68 0.29
CA PHE A 64 5.98 -6.03 -0.95
C PHE A 64 5.07 -6.95 -1.77
N ILE A 65 5.44 -8.21 -1.97
CA ILE A 65 4.61 -9.20 -2.67
C ILE A 65 3.25 -9.35 -1.98
N ALA A 66 3.25 -9.45 -0.65
CA ALA A 66 2.02 -9.56 0.13
C ALA A 66 1.14 -8.30 0.02
N THR A 67 1.73 -7.10 0.00
CA THR A 67 0.97 -5.86 -0.24
C THR A 67 0.37 -5.83 -1.65
N CYS A 68 1.12 -6.19 -2.70
CA CYS A 68 0.56 -6.29 -4.06
C CYS A 68 -0.60 -7.30 -4.13
N LEU A 69 -0.47 -8.45 -3.45
CA LEU A 69 -1.56 -9.42 -3.35
C LEU A 69 -2.79 -8.84 -2.67
N PHE A 70 -2.60 -8.16 -1.53
CA PHE A 70 -3.69 -7.49 -0.80
C PHE A 70 -4.39 -6.42 -1.66
N VAL A 71 -3.63 -5.57 -2.34
CA VAL A 71 -4.17 -4.53 -3.22
C VAL A 71 -4.96 -5.13 -4.37
N SER A 72 -4.41 -6.17 -5.01
CA SER A 72 -5.12 -6.83 -6.09
C SER A 72 -6.37 -7.57 -5.63
N SER A 73 -6.49 -7.97 -4.35
CA SER A 73 -7.64 -8.73 -3.82
C SER A 73 -8.87 -7.89 -3.48
N THR A 74 -8.76 -6.56 -3.44
CA THR A 74 -9.80 -5.65 -2.91
C THR A 74 -10.70 -5.07 -4.00
N HIS A 75 -11.19 -5.90 -4.93
CA HIS A 75 -11.98 -5.39 -6.07
C HIS A 75 -13.50 -5.38 -5.81
N SER A 76 -14.06 -4.17 -5.78
CA SER A 76 -15.46 -3.85 -5.41
C SER A 76 -16.54 -4.25 -6.44
N THR A 77 -16.20 -4.39 -7.72
CA THR A 77 -17.22 -4.77 -8.72
C THR A 77 -17.70 -6.21 -8.57
N LEU A 78 -16.89 -7.10 -7.99
CA LEU A 78 -17.33 -8.45 -7.65
C LEU A 78 -18.01 -8.49 -6.27
N GLU A 79 -17.70 -7.55 -5.37
CA GLU A 79 -18.32 -7.44 -4.04
C GLU A 79 -19.81 -7.09 -4.10
N GLN A 80 -20.24 -6.31 -5.10
CA GLN A 80 -21.66 -5.99 -5.32
C GLN A 80 -22.50 -7.22 -5.72
N GLU A 81 -21.91 -8.19 -6.42
CA GLU A 81 -22.60 -9.42 -6.86
C GLU A 81 -22.36 -10.61 -5.91
N ALA A 82 -21.22 -10.66 -5.21
CA ALA A 82 -20.81 -11.76 -4.34
C ALA A 82 -21.20 -11.61 -2.86
N GLY A 83 -22.02 -10.62 -2.52
CA GLY A 83 -22.61 -10.51 -1.17
C GLY A 83 -21.64 -10.10 -0.06
N GLY A 84 -20.64 -9.26 -0.35
CA GLY A 84 -19.80 -8.63 0.67
C GLY A 84 -18.70 -9.52 1.27
N ILE A 85 -18.28 -10.60 0.61
CA ILE A 85 -17.13 -11.39 1.06
C ILE A 85 -15.85 -10.65 0.69
N CYS A 86 -15.23 -10.01 1.68
CA CYS A 86 -13.96 -9.30 1.52
C CYS A 86 -12.77 -10.28 1.67
N PRO A 87 -12.00 -10.58 0.60
CA PRO A 87 -10.96 -11.61 0.66
C PRO A 87 -9.73 -11.11 1.43
N VAL A 88 -9.41 -11.78 2.54
CA VAL A 88 -8.14 -11.55 3.26
C VAL A 88 -7.02 -12.27 2.53
N ALA A 89 -6.06 -11.52 1.98
CA ALA A 89 -4.83 -12.08 1.45
C ALA A 89 -3.88 -12.46 2.59
N LEU A 90 -3.54 -13.76 2.71
CA LEU A 90 -2.53 -14.27 3.64
C LEU A 90 -1.40 -14.92 2.86
N LEU A 91 -0.16 -14.68 3.29
CA LEU A 91 1.02 -15.30 2.71
C LEU A 91 1.42 -16.53 3.51
N MET A 92 0.95 -17.70 3.08
CA MET A 92 1.27 -18.97 3.73
C MET A 92 2.23 -19.82 2.88
N PRO A 93 3.30 -20.40 3.47
CA PRO A 93 4.05 -21.43 2.79
C PRO A 93 3.16 -22.65 2.66
N ILE A 94 3.00 -23.11 1.42
CA ILE A 94 2.23 -24.32 1.15
C ILE A 94 3.20 -25.47 1.03
N ASN A 95 3.17 -26.37 2.01
CA ASN A 95 3.93 -27.61 1.98
C ASN A 95 3.01 -28.79 1.64
N TRP A 96 3.02 -29.16 0.35
CA TRP A 96 2.20 -30.23 -0.21
C TRP A 96 2.57 -31.64 0.31
N GLU A 97 3.74 -31.79 0.93
CA GLU A 97 4.21 -33.08 1.44
C GLU A 97 3.62 -33.44 2.81
N TYR A 98 3.20 -32.46 3.60
CA TYR A 98 2.84 -32.67 5.02
C TYR A 98 1.35 -32.79 5.29
N ASP A 99 0.47 -32.19 4.48
CA ASP A 99 -0.97 -32.30 4.72
C ASP A 99 -1.83 -32.00 3.47
N SER A 100 -2.32 -33.05 2.80
CA SER A 100 -3.31 -32.89 1.72
C SER A 100 -4.73 -32.60 2.24
N SER A 101 -4.98 -32.77 3.54
CA SER A 101 -6.29 -32.52 4.16
C SER A 101 -6.53 -31.05 4.50
N THR A 102 -5.47 -30.27 4.76
CA THR A 102 -5.54 -28.79 4.88
C THR A 102 -5.69 -28.07 3.54
N MET A 103 -5.55 -28.79 2.44
CA MET A 103 -5.69 -28.28 1.07
C MET A 103 -6.97 -28.77 0.38
N TYR A 104 -7.98 -29.19 1.15
CA TYR A 104 -9.33 -29.43 0.59
C TYR A 104 -9.85 -28.13 0.02
N ASN A 105 -9.75 -28.01 -1.30
CA ASN A 105 -10.36 -26.97 -2.09
C ASN A 105 -10.92 -27.64 -3.34
N ASP A 106 -12.24 -27.84 -3.32
CA ASP A 106 -12.97 -28.41 -4.44
C ASP A 106 -12.94 -27.48 -5.66
N ASP A 107 -12.61 -26.20 -5.45
CA ASP A 107 -12.63 -25.14 -6.46
C ASP A 107 -11.27 -24.90 -7.15
N GLY A 108 -10.21 -25.59 -6.73
CA GLY A 108 -8.86 -25.50 -7.30
C GLY A 108 -8.04 -24.30 -6.81
N LEU A 109 -6.79 -24.21 -7.26
CA LEU A 109 -5.78 -23.24 -6.83
C LEU A 109 -5.32 -22.36 -7.98
N SER A 110 -5.28 -21.04 -7.77
CA SER A 110 -4.66 -20.11 -8.72
C SER A 110 -3.14 -20.11 -8.52
N ILE A 111 -2.42 -20.54 -9.55
CA ILE A 111 -0.97 -20.54 -9.60
C ILE A 111 -0.51 -19.35 -10.43
N ILE A 112 0.32 -18.53 -9.81
CA ILE A 112 0.95 -17.38 -10.43
C ILE A 112 2.45 -17.56 -10.28
N ASP A 113 3.14 -17.57 -11.42
CA ASP A 113 4.59 -17.66 -11.51
C ASP A 113 5.15 -16.29 -11.85
N ILE A 114 5.84 -15.70 -10.88
CA ILE A 114 6.50 -14.39 -10.97
C ILE A 114 8.02 -14.52 -11.05
N SER A 115 8.57 -15.69 -11.41
CA SER A 115 10.03 -15.86 -11.56
C SER A 115 10.63 -14.84 -12.53
N GLU A 116 9.82 -14.38 -13.49
CA GLU A 116 10.09 -13.24 -14.37
C GLU A 116 9.01 -12.17 -14.14
N PRO A 117 9.18 -11.21 -13.21
CA PRO A 117 8.11 -10.27 -12.82
C PRO A 117 7.52 -9.43 -13.94
N GLY A 118 8.29 -9.13 -15.00
CA GLY A 118 7.79 -8.41 -16.18
C GLY A 118 7.01 -9.28 -17.17
N LYS A 119 6.94 -10.59 -16.94
CA LYS A 119 6.21 -11.57 -17.76
C LYS A 119 5.59 -12.65 -16.87
N PRO A 120 4.72 -12.28 -15.92
CA PRO A 120 4.15 -13.26 -15.01
C PRO A 120 3.26 -14.24 -15.79
N ARG A 121 3.23 -15.48 -15.31
CA ARG A 121 2.48 -16.58 -15.91
C ARG A 121 1.42 -17.08 -14.94
N TYR A 122 0.33 -17.65 -15.44
CA TYR A 122 -0.74 -18.16 -14.59
C TYR A 122 -1.26 -19.54 -14.99
N GLY A 123 -2.01 -20.17 -14.09
CA GLY A 123 -2.74 -21.40 -14.36
C GLY A 123 -3.58 -21.82 -13.16
N PHE A 124 -4.56 -22.69 -13.38
CA PHE A 124 -5.45 -23.19 -12.34
C PHE A 124 -5.19 -24.67 -12.09
N MET A 125 -4.82 -25.01 -10.87
CA MET A 125 -4.46 -26.36 -10.48
C MET A 125 -5.56 -26.99 -9.63
N PHE A 126 -6.02 -28.20 -9.98
CA PHE A 126 -6.88 -29.00 -9.10
C PHE A 126 -6.04 -30.08 -8.40
N PRO A 127 -5.73 -29.91 -7.10
CA PRO A 127 -4.86 -30.81 -6.33
C PRO A 127 -5.30 -32.28 -6.41
N GLY A 128 -6.58 -32.55 -6.19
CA GLY A 128 -7.13 -33.90 -6.16
C GLY A 128 -7.05 -34.64 -7.50
N GLU A 129 -7.04 -33.89 -8.60
CA GLU A 129 -6.97 -34.43 -9.97
C GLU A 129 -5.55 -34.37 -10.56
N ASN A 130 -4.63 -33.68 -9.87
CA ASN A 130 -3.30 -33.32 -10.38
C ASN A 130 -3.36 -32.73 -11.79
N VAL A 131 -4.35 -31.88 -12.08
CA VAL A 131 -4.51 -31.25 -13.40
C VAL A 131 -4.25 -29.75 -13.33
N LEU A 132 -3.46 -29.26 -14.28
CA LEU A 132 -3.26 -27.83 -14.56
C LEU A 132 -4.10 -27.43 -15.78
N LEU A 133 -4.89 -26.38 -15.62
CA LEU A 133 -5.81 -25.81 -16.61
C LEU A 133 -5.45 -24.34 -16.88
N ASP A 134 -5.83 -23.86 -18.05
CA ASP A 134 -5.91 -22.43 -18.35
C ASP A 134 -7.25 -21.88 -17.85
N SER A 135 -7.50 -20.57 -18.01
CA SER A 135 -8.79 -19.97 -17.61
C SER A 135 -9.97 -20.63 -18.33
N GLY A 136 -9.84 -20.94 -19.63
CA GLY A 136 -10.87 -21.61 -20.42
C GLY A 136 -11.21 -23.00 -19.91
N GLY A 137 -10.19 -23.82 -19.63
CA GLY A 137 -10.34 -25.15 -19.05
C GLY A 137 -10.90 -25.12 -17.63
N TYR A 138 -10.51 -24.10 -16.83
CA TYR A 138 -11.05 -23.85 -15.50
C TYR A 138 -12.55 -23.54 -15.57
N LEU A 139 -12.97 -22.55 -16.37
CA LEU A 139 -14.38 -22.16 -16.52
C LEU A 139 -15.25 -23.28 -17.10
N ALA A 140 -14.72 -24.05 -18.07
CA ALA A 140 -15.42 -25.19 -18.65
C ALA A 140 -15.75 -26.26 -17.60
N LYS A 141 -14.95 -26.39 -16.54
CA LYS A 141 -15.21 -27.31 -15.43
C LYS A 141 -16.47 -26.93 -14.63
N TYR A 142 -16.82 -25.64 -14.60
CA TYR A 142 -18.04 -25.12 -14.00
C TYR A 142 -19.20 -24.96 -14.99
N GLY A 143 -19.06 -25.48 -16.22
CA GLY A 143 -20.09 -25.35 -17.25
C GLY A 143 -20.24 -23.93 -17.81
N ILE A 144 -19.26 -23.05 -17.59
CA ILE A 144 -19.30 -21.66 -18.02
C ILE A 144 -18.60 -21.53 -19.38
N SER A 145 -19.34 -21.00 -20.36
CA SER A 145 -18.80 -20.59 -21.65
C SER A 145 -18.45 -19.10 -21.66
N GLY A 146 -17.44 -18.73 -22.44
CA GLY A 146 -16.94 -17.36 -22.56
C GLY A 146 -15.84 -17.06 -21.54
N ALA A 147 -14.58 -17.13 -21.99
CA ALA A 147 -13.45 -16.60 -21.23
C ALA A 147 -13.43 -15.08 -21.33
N ASN A 148 -12.80 -14.40 -20.36
CA ASN A 148 -12.68 -12.94 -20.39
C ASN A 148 -11.52 -12.57 -21.34
N THR A 149 -11.77 -12.73 -22.64
CA THR A 149 -10.70 -12.91 -23.66
C THR A 149 -9.78 -11.70 -23.87
N GLU A 150 -10.12 -10.50 -23.40
CA GLU A 150 -9.25 -9.32 -23.61
C GLU A 150 -8.16 -9.20 -22.55
N LEU A 151 -8.49 -9.43 -21.27
CA LEU A 151 -7.53 -9.38 -20.16
C LEU A 151 -6.56 -10.57 -20.18
N GLU A 152 -6.96 -11.68 -20.78
CA GLU A 152 -6.14 -12.91 -20.87
C GLU A 152 -5.06 -12.84 -21.96
N LYS A 153 -5.20 -11.97 -22.97
CA LYS A 153 -4.32 -11.91 -24.15
C LYS A 153 -2.87 -11.48 -23.84
N GLY A 154 -2.62 -10.92 -22.65
CA GLY A 154 -1.30 -10.43 -22.24
C GLY A 154 -0.42 -11.42 -21.47
N TYR A 155 -0.98 -12.53 -20.97
CA TYR A 155 -0.28 -13.39 -20.00
C TYR A 155 -0.05 -14.81 -20.49
N GLY A 156 1.15 -15.34 -20.21
CA GLY A 156 1.51 -16.72 -20.52
C GLY A 156 0.92 -17.73 -19.51
N ASN A 157 0.81 -18.99 -19.93
CA ASN A 157 0.45 -20.08 -19.02
C ASN A 157 1.68 -20.61 -18.27
N VAL A 158 1.49 -21.03 -17.02
CA VAL A 158 2.53 -21.70 -16.24
C VAL A 158 2.93 -23.02 -16.91
N ALA A 159 4.23 -23.23 -17.07
CA ALA A 159 4.74 -24.46 -17.66
C ALA A 159 4.54 -25.65 -16.70
N LEU A 160 4.04 -26.76 -17.22
CA LEU A 160 3.90 -28.01 -16.43
C LEU A 160 5.25 -28.49 -15.86
N SER A 161 6.36 -28.22 -16.55
CA SER A 161 7.71 -28.52 -16.07
C SER A 161 8.05 -27.74 -14.81
N ALA A 162 7.67 -26.46 -14.71
CA ALA A 162 7.89 -25.65 -13.51
C ALA A 162 7.08 -26.20 -12.32
N ILE A 163 5.83 -26.59 -12.55
CA ILE A 163 5.00 -27.26 -11.51
C ILE A 163 5.67 -28.56 -11.03
N ARG A 164 6.16 -29.38 -11.96
CA ARG A 164 6.83 -30.65 -11.63
C ARG A 164 8.18 -30.44 -10.93
N SER A 165 8.93 -29.39 -11.25
CA SER A 165 10.18 -29.10 -10.52
C SER A 165 9.91 -28.63 -9.11
N THR A 166 8.84 -27.85 -8.90
CA THR A 166 8.42 -27.41 -7.57
C THR A 166 7.90 -28.57 -6.72
N TRP A 167 7.25 -29.57 -7.34
CA TRP A 167 6.68 -30.75 -6.66
C TRP A 167 7.03 -32.06 -7.39
N PRO A 168 8.28 -32.55 -7.26
CA PRO A 168 8.80 -33.67 -8.07
C PRO A 168 8.15 -35.03 -7.76
N GLY A 169 7.47 -35.19 -6.62
CA GLY A 169 6.81 -36.45 -6.22
C GLY A 169 5.41 -36.69 -6.78
N ARG A 170 4.88 -35.81 -7.66
CA ARG A 170 3.47 -35.84 -8.09
C ARG A 170 3.33 -35.95 -9.62
N ASN A 171 2.35 -36.74 -10.05
CA ASN A 171 2.08 -37.01 -11.46
C ASN A 171 1.11 -35.99 -12.08
N PHE A 172 1.54 -34.74 -12.22
CA PHE A 172 0.71 -33.69 -12.82
C PHE A 172 0.47 -33.90 -14.32
N LYS A 173 -0.77 -33.66 -14.73
CA LYS A 173 -1.24 -33.63 -16.12
C LYS A 173 -1.60 -32.19 -16.49
N SER A 174 -1.41 -31.83 -17.75
CA SER A 174 -1.84 -30.53 -18.28
C SER A 174 -2.96 -30.74 -19.29
N LYS A 175 -4.03 -29.95 -19.19
CA LYS A 175 -5.05 -29.78 -20.24
C LYS A 175 -5.09 -28.32 -20.68
N LEU A 176 -3.92 -27.69 -20.86
CA LEU A 176 -3.83 -26.36 -21.44
C LEU A 176 -4.25 -26.43 -22.91
N HIS A 177 -5.18 -25.56 -23.33
CA HIS A 177 -5.41 -25.33 -24.75
C HIS A 177 -4.11 -24.78 -25.33
N ARG A 178 -3.66 -25.32 -26.47
CA ARG A 178 -2.46 -24.83 -27.15
C ARG A 178 -2.71 -23.42 -27.67
N ILE A 179 -2.56 -22.41 -26.82
CA ILE A 179 -2.19 -21.07 -27.25
C ILE A 179 -0.72 -21.20 -27.64
N ARG A 180 -0.42 -21.07 -28.93
CA ARG A 180 0.95 -21.09 -29.44
C ARG A 180 1.75 -20.03 -28.68
N PRO A 181 2.80 -20.39 -27.92
CA PRO A 181 3.75 -19.41 -27.45
C PRO A 181 4.59 -19.01 -28.68
N GLU A 182 4.45 -17.78 -29.15
CA GLU A 182 5.55 -17.13 -29.87
C GLU A 182 6.60 -16.74 -28.82
N VAL A 183 7.30 -17.76 -28.29
CA VAL A 183 8.49 -17.54 -27.48
C VAL A 183 9.65 -17.60 -28.45
N GLY A 184 10.14 -16.42 -28.83
CA GLY A 184 11.44 -16.29 -29.45
C GLY A 184 12.50 -16.92 -28.54
N ASP A 185 13.38 -17.72 -29.13
CA ASP A 185 14.52 -18.33 -28.48
C ASP A 185 15.35 -17.24 -27.76
N PRO A 186 15.54 -17.31 -26.42
CA PRO A 186 16.23 -16.26 -25.67
C PRO A 186 17.74 -16.26 -25.89
N ASN A 187 18.27 -17.22 -26.67
CA ASN A 187 19.64 -17.17 -27.14
C ASN A 187 19.66 -16.62 -28.58
N PRO A 188 20.05 -15.34 -28.79
CA PRO A 188 20.45 -14.93 -30.13
C PRO A 188 21.61 -15.83 -30.55
N ASP A 189 21.38 -16.59 -31.61
CA ASP A 189 22.43 -17.34 -32.29
C ASP A 189 23.61 -16.38 -32.51
N LEU A 190 24.67 -16.53 -31.72
CA LEU A 190 25.83 -15.62 -31.71
C LEU A 190 26.47 -15.53 -33.10
N SER A 191 26.19 -16.50 -33.98
CA SER A 191 26.58 -16.49 -35.39
C SER A 191 25.88 -15.42 -36.24
N LYS A 192 24.81 -14.78 -35.74
CA LYS A 192 24.01 -13.73 -36.41
C LYS A 192 24.23 -12.29 -35.91
N LEU A 193 25.04 -12.09 -34.87
CA LEU A 193 25.35 -10.74 -34.36
C LEU A 193 26.22 -9.95 -35.34
N SER A 194 25.96 -8.66 -35.47
CA SER A 194 26.76 -7.77 -36.32
C SER A 194 28.19 -7.62 -35.77
N LEU A 195 29.13 -7.20 -36.62
CA LEU A 195 30.51 -6.91 -36.18
C LEU A 195 30.53 -5.81 -35.10
N LYS A 196 29.60 -4.86 -35.18
CA LYS A 196 29.40 -3.80 -34.19
C LYS A 196 29.07 -4.40 -32.82
N ASP A 197 28.06 -5.28 -32.74
CA ASP A 197 27.62 -5.89 -31.49
C ASP A 197 28.73 -6.74 -30.85
N ARG A 198 29.45 -7.50 -31.68
CA ARG A 198 30.60 -8.30 -31.21
C ARG A 198 31.73 -7.43 -30.69
N SER A 199 32.04 -6.34 -31.36
CA SER A 199 33.11 -5.42 -30.96
C SER A 199 32.75 -4.69 -29.66
N LEU A 200 31.52 -4.21 -29.55
CA LEU A 200 31.01 -3.57 -28.33
C LEU A 200 31.00 -4.57 -27.17
N SER A 201 30.48 -5.78 -27.37
CA SER A 201 30.54 -6.83 -26.36
C SER A 201 31.97 -7.10 -25.88
N LYS A 202 32.92 -7.23 -26.80
CA LYS A 202 34.31 -7.51 -26.44
C LYS A 202 34.96 -6.33 -25.71
N LEU A 203 34.61 -5.10 -26.09
CA LEU A 203 35.02 -3.89 -25.42
C LEU A 203 34.54 -3.86 -23.97
N LEU A 204 33.26 -4.20 -23.73
CA LEU A 204 32.70 -4.27 -22.38
C LEU A 204 33.40 -5.34 -21.53
N ASP A 205 33.67 -6.53 -22.09
CA ASP A 205 34.43 -7.57 -21.38
C ASP A 205 35.80 -7.06 -20.91
N VAL A 206 36.51 -6.33 -21.78
CA VAL A 206 37.83 -5.74 -21.43
C VAL A 206 37.67 -4.63 -20.38
N ALA A 207 36.60 -3.84 -20.45
CA ALA A 207 36.34 -2.76 -19.51
C ALA A 207 36.10 -3.25 -18.08
N PHE A 208 35.37 -4.36 -17.91
CA PHE A 208 35.11 -4.94 -16.58
C PHE A 208 36.39 -5.43 -15.87
N ASP A 209 37.38 -5.89 -16.63
CA ASP A 209 38.66 -6.40 -16.12
C ASP A 209 39.76 -5.33 -16.05
N SER A 210 39.46 -4.09 -16.50
CA SER A 210 40.44 -3.01 -16.58
C SER A 210 40.70 -2.35 -15.23
N ASP A 211 41.83 -1.64 -15.14
CA ASP A 211 42.17 -0.76 -14.00
C ASP A 211 41.79 0.71 -14.25
N ASP A 212 41.49 1.03 -15.51
CA ASP A 212 41.17 2.35 -16.01
C ASP A 212 40.09 2.27 -17.09
N LEU A 213 39.22 3.27 -17.14
CA LEU A 213 38.13 3.38 -18.11
C LEU A 213 38.27 4.59 -19.03
N ASP A 214 39.32 5.42 -18.91
CA ASP A 214 39.49 6.62 -19.72
C ASP A 214 39.50 6.33 -21.23
N TRP A 215 39.97 5.15 -21.63
CA TRP A 215 39.98 4.71 -23.03
C TRP A 215 38.58 4.37 -23.57
N THR A 216 37.56 4.24 -22.72
CA THR A 216 36.17 3.95 -23.14
C THR A 216 35.38 5.20 -23.53
N LYS A 217 35.95 6.40 -23.37
CA LYS A 217 35.27 7.69 -23.67
C LYS A 217 34.74 7.78 -25.10
N GLU A 218 35.45 7.25 -26.08
CA GLU A 218 34.98 7.23 -27.48
C GLU A 218 33.82 6.23 -27.67
N ALA A 219 33.85 5.10 -26.95
CA ALA A 219 32.79 4.10 -27.02
C ALA A 219 31.48 4.60 -26.39
N GLU A 220 31.55 5.46 -25.37
CA GLU A 220 30.38 6.12 -24.76
C GLU A 220 29.60 7.00 -25.74
N LEU A 221 30.22 7.47 -26.83
CA LEU A 221 29.54 8.24 -27.87
C LEU A 221 28.61 7.39 -28.74
N ILE A 222 28.69 6.05 -28.62
CA ILE A 222 27.84 5.12 -29.35
C ILE A 222 26.50 5.01 -28.60
N ALA A 223 25.39 5.27 -29.30
CA ALA A 223 24.05 5.26 -28.70
C ALA A 223 23.69 3.93 -28.00
N GLU A 224 24.21 2.81 -28.49
CA GLU A 224 23.99 1.48 -27.93
C GLU A 224 24.90 1.13 -26.73
N PHE A 225 25.86 1.98 -26.38
CA PHE A 225 26.81 1.69 -25.30
C PHE A 225 26.10 1.51 -23.94
N GLN A 226 25.25 2.46 -23.56
CA GLN A 226 24.48 2.38 -22.30
C GLN A 226 23.49 1.21 -22.28
N PRO A 227 22.64 1.00 -23.31
CA PRO A 227 21.79 -0.20 -23.40
C PRO A 227 22.59 -1.50 -23.29
N ALA A 228 23.71 -1.63 -24.01
CA ALA A 228 24.53 -2.84 -23.98
C ALA A 228 25.17 -3.08 -22.60
N LEU A 229 25.61 -2.02 -21.90
CA LEU A 229 26.07 -2.12 -20.52
C LEU A 229 24.95 -2.62 -19.60
N MET A 230 23.76 -2.03 -19.70
CA MET A 230 22.63 -2.41 -18.86
C MET A 230 22.19 -3.85 -19.11
N ASP A 231 22.13 -4.27 -20.37
CA ASP A 231 21.86 -5.66 -20.76
C ASP A 231 22.92 -6.62 -20.20
N ARG A 232 24.19 -6.21 -20.19
CA ARG A 232 25.27 -7.00 -19.59
C ARG A 232 25.13 -7.13 -18.08
N PHE A 233 24.80 -6.04 -17.37
CA PHE A 233 24.54 -6.09 -15.94
C PHE A 233 23.30 -6.92 -15.59
N HIS A 234 22.23 -6.84 -16.38
CA HIS A 234 21.05 -7.67 -16.19
C HIS A 234 21.32 -9.15 -16.47
N SER A 235 22.17 -9.46 -17.45
CA SER A 235 22.58 -10.83 -17.77
C SER A 235 23.53 -11.42 -16.72
N ASN A 236 24.33 -10.58 -16.06
CA ASN A 236 25.26 -11.01 -15.03
C ASN A 236 25.42 -9.93 -13.94
N VAL A 237 24.56 -9.99 -12.93
CA VAL A 237 24.51 -9.00 -11.84
C VAL A 237 25.79 -8.95 -10.99
N SER A 238 26.60 -10.02 -10.96
CA SER A 238 27.85 -10.02 -10.19
C SER A 238 28.91 -9.12 -10.79
N LEU A 239 28.75 -8.67 -12.05
CA LEU A 239 29.65 -7.71 -12.69
C LEU A 239 29.68 -6.38 -11.95
N ALA A 240 28.62 -6.01 -11.23
CA ALA A 240 28.62 -4.80 -10.39
C ALA A 240 29.65 -4.85 -9.25
N ASN A 241 30.09 -6.05 -8.86
CA ASN A 241 31.10 -6.27 -7.83
C ASN A 241 32.51 -6.40 -8.40
N SER A 242 32.67 -6.29 -9.73
CA SER A 242 33.99 -6.22 -10.35
C SER A 242 34.69 -4.90 -10.01
N LYS A 243 36.00 -4.84 -10.22
CA LYS A 243 36.83 -3.67 -9.84
C LYS A 243 36.32 -2.35 -10.45
N MET A 244 35.87 -2.40 -11.70
CA MET A 244 35.29 -1.26 -12.44
C MET A 244 33.76 -1.34 -12.57
N GLY A 245 33.14 -2.32 -11.91
CA GLY A 245 31.71 -2.56 -11.94
C GLY A 245 30.88 -1.34 -11.54
N PRO A 246 31.15 -0.69 -10.39
CA PRO A 246 30.42 0.50 -9.96
C PRO A 246 30.57 1.66 -10.96
N ASP A 247 31.77 1.90 -11.48
CA ASP A 247 32.04 3.00 -12.41
C ASP A 247 31.33 2.79 -13.75
N LEU A 248 31.35 1.55 -14.28
CA LEU A 248 30.62 1.17 -15.49
C LEU A 248 29.11 1.21 -15.29
N LEU A 249 28.62 0.84 -14.11
CA LEU A 249 27.21 0.92 -13.77
C LEU A 249 26.74 2.38 -13.67
N GLY A 250 27.56 3.25 -13.08
CA GLY A 250 27.33 4.70 -13.08
C GLY A 250 27.22 5.27 -14.50
N ARG A 251 28.10 4.83 -15.42
CA ARG A 251 28.02 5.21 -16.84
C ARG A 251 26.77 4.69 -17.53
N ALA A 252 26.31 3.49 -17.17
CA ALA A 252 25.08 2.90 -17.69
C ALA A 252 23.82 3.70 -17.26
N PHE A 253 23.87 4.35 -16.10
CA PHE A 253 22.82 5.24 -15.59
C PHE A 253 23.05 6.73 -15.89
N LYS A 254 24.12 7.08 -16.61
CA LYS A 254 24.43 8.48 -16.90
C LYS A 254 23.26 9.15 -17.62
N ASP A 255 22.92 10.35 -17.18
CA ASP A 255 21.80 11.17 -17.64
C ASP A 255 20.40 10.61 -17.33
N GLN A 256 20.30 9.52 -16.55
CA GLN A 256 19.02 8.99 -16.08
C GLN A 256 18.60 9.65 -14.77
N THR A 257 17.36 10.14 -14.72
CA THR A 257 16.76 10.66 -13.48
C THR A 257 16.44 9.54 -12.49
N ARG A 258 16.19 8.33 -12.98
CA ARG A 258 15.90 7.13 -12.18
C ARG A 258 17.10 6.20 -12.17
N VAL A 259 17.62 5.93 -10.98
CA VAL A 259 18.71 4.98 -10.74
C VAL A 259 18.18 3.82 -9.91
N ASP A 260 18.09 2.65 -10.54
CA ASP A 260 17.60 1.42 -9.90
C ASP A 260 18.75 0.46 -9.59
N LEU A 261 19.18 0.49 -8.33
CA LEU A 261 20.24 -0.37 -7.82
C LEU A 261 19.70 -1.59 -7.09
N SER A 262 18.38 -1.81 -7.09
CA SER A 262 17.77 -2.97 -6.43
C SER A 262 18.32 -4.29 -6.96
N PHE A 263 18.94 -4.30 -8.15
CA PHE A 263 19.51 -5.46 -8.81
C PHE A 263 20.80 -5.99 -8.20
N PHE A 264 21.53 -5.12 -7.52
CA PHE A 264 22.94 -5.35 -7.23
C PHE A 264 23.17 -5.53 -5.73
N GLN A 265 24.16 -6.36 -5.37
CA GLN A 265 24.59 -6.49 -3.98
C GLN A 265 25.77 -5.56 -3.74
N MET A 266 25.49 -4.31 -3.37
CA MET A 266 26.51 -3.26 -3.26
C MET A 266 26.58 -2.70 -1.84
N SER A 267 27.78 -2.26 -1.45
CA SER A 267 28.02 -1.44 -0.27
C SER A 267 27.60 0.02 -0.51
N LEU A 268 27.43 0.79 0.57
CA LEU A 268 27.09 2.21 0.46
C LEU A 268 28.17 3.03 -0.26
N ALA A 269 29.44 2.64 -0.12
CA ALA A 269 30.56 3.28 -0.83
C ALA A 269 30.49 3.05 -2.35
N GLU A 270 30.15 1.83 -2.78
CA GLU A 270 29.97 1.52 -4.20
C GLU A 270 28.73 2.22 -4.77
N ILE A 271 27.63 2.29 -4.00
CA ILE A 271 26.43 3.03 -4.39
C ILE A 271 26.76 4.51 -4.57
N GLN A 272 27.46 5.12 -3.62
CA GLN A 272 27.90 6.52 -3.74
C GLN A 272 28.70 6.73 -5.03
N ARG A 273 29.63 5.83 -5.34
CA ARG A 273 30.47 5.90 -6.54
C ARG A 273 29.68 5.78 -7.83
N VAL A 274 28.62 4.94 -7.87
CA VAL A 274 27.68 4.86 -9.00
C VAL A 274 26.95 6.20 -9.17
N LEU A 275 26.43 6.76 -8.08
CA LEU A 275 25.64 7.99 -8.11
C LEU A 275 26.48 9.23 -8.46
N ASP A 276 27.73 9.28 -8.00
CA ASP A 276 28.69 10.34 -8.36
C ASP A 276 28.87 10.43 -9.89
N ILE A 277 28.80 9.30 -10.60
CA ILE A 277 28.93 9.25 -12.07
C ILE A 277 27.58 9.42 -12.75
N ALA A 278 26.55 8.69 -12.30
CA ALA A 278 25.23 8.72 -12.92
C ALA A 278 24.59 10.12 -12.88
N TRP A 279 24.87 10.88 -11.82
CA TRP A 279 24.27 12.18 -11.54
C TRP A 279 25.26 13.34 -11.51
N ALA A 280 26.47 13.16 -12.06
CA ALA A 280 27.52 14.19 -12.11
C ALA A 280 27.01 15.52 -12.72
N ASP A 281 26.25 15.42 -13.81
CA ASP A 281 25.80 16.56 -14.62
C ASP A 281 24.26 16.69 -14.67
N SER A 282 23.53 15.84 -13.96
CA SER A 282 22.05 15.86 -13.99
C SER A 282 21.50 16.93 -13.07
N ASP A 283 20.38 17.55 -13.45
CA ASP A 283 19.62 18.39 -12.52
C ASP A 283 19.11 17.52 -11.34
N ASN A 284 18.94 18.13 -10.17
CA ASN A 284 18.32 17.48 -9.01
C ASN A 284 16.82 17.23 -9.21
N LYS A 285 16.21 17.79 -10.27
CA LYS A 285 14.80 17.62 -10.58
C LYS A 285 14.50 16.18 -11.01
N GLY A 286 13.51 15.58 -10.35
CA GLY A 286 12.98 14.26 -10.68
C GLY A 286 13.87 13.06 -10.29
N ARG A 287 14.92 13.27 -9.48
CA ARG A 287 15.83 12.16 -9.10
C ARG A 287 15.09 11.09 -8.29
N SER A 288 15.14 9.86 -8.79
CA SER A 288 14.54 8.67 -8.17
C SER A 288 15.60 7.61 -7.91
N LEU A 289 15.75 7.23 -6.64
CA LEU A 289 16.73 6.26 -6.18
C LEU A 289 16.04 5.02 -5.62
N ILE A 290 16.31 3.86 -6.23
CA ILE A 290 15.89 2.57 -5.70
C ILE A 290 17.13 1.85 -5.18
N MET A 291 17.22 1.71 -3.86
CA MET A 291 18.38 1.12 -3.18
C MET A 291 18.23 -0.41 -3.05
N PRO A 292 19.34 -1.16 -3.09
CA PRO A 292 19.33 -2.59 -2.80
C PRO A 292 19.09 -2.87 -1.31
N THR A 293 18.98 -4.14 -0.97
CA THR A 293 19.10 -4.60 0.41
C THR A 293 20.53 -4.39 0.90
N LEU A 294 20.68 -3.61 1.96
CA LEU A 294 21.94 -3.26 2.59
C LEU A 294 22.18 -4.22 3.76
N LYS A 295 23.34 -4.88 3.84
CA LYS A 295 23.60 -5.85 4.92
C LYS A 295 23.78 -5.21 6.29
N THR A 296 24.56 -4.13 6.36
CA THR A 296 24.93 -3.44 7.60
C THR A 296 25.07 -1.92 7.38
N PRO A 297 24.00 -1.21 7.01
CA PRO A 297 24.10 0.22 6.71
C PRO A 297 24.31 1.07 7.97
N SER A 298 25.19 2.06 7.89
CA SER A 298 25.26 3.12 8.90
C SER A 298 24.19 4.18 8.65
N LYS A 299 23.55 4.67 9.71
CA LYS A 299 22.63 5.82 9.65
C LYS A 299 23.32 7.05 9.03
N ALA A 300 24.57 7.30 9.39
CA ALA A 300 25.32 8.47 8.93
C ALA A 300 25.64 8.39 7.44
N GLU A 301 26.04 7.23 6.94
CA GLU A 301 26.34 7.01 5.52
C GLU A 301 25.08 7.13 4.65
N LEU A 302 23.96 6.53 5.10
CA LEU A 302 22.69 6.67 4.38
C LEU A 302 22.20 8.12 4.36
N LYS A 303 22.35 8.84 5.49
CA LYS A 303 22.05 10.28 5.56
C LYS A 303 22.93 11.07 4.58
N ASN A 304 24.22 10.77 4.51
CA ASN A 304 25.15 11.43 3.59
C ASN A 304 24.74 11.24 2.12
N ILE A 305 24.32 10.04 1.71
CA ILE A 305 23.80 9.80 0.35
C ILE A 305 22.57 10.68 0.07
N VAL A 306 21.62 10.73 0.99
CA VAL A 306 20.40 11.55 0.83
C VAL A 306 20.74 13.04 0.74
N GLU A 307 21.67 13.54 1.55
CA GLU A 307 22.05 14.96 1.58
C GLU A 307 22.87 15.39 0.35
N ILE A 308 23.79 14.54 -0.12
CA ILE A 308 24.64 14.82 -1.29
C ILE A 308 23.82 14.77 -2.57
N PHE A 309 23.09 13.66 -2.79
CA PHE A 309 22.46 13.39 -4.07
C PHE A 309 21.03 13.92 -4.18
N LYS A 310 20.42 14.28 -3.05
CA LYS A 310 19.11 14.92 -2.94
C LYS A 310 18.02 14.24 -3.80
N PRO A 311 17.80 12.92 -3.66
CA PRO A 311 16.71 12.26 -4.36
C PRO A 311 15.37 12.84 -3.90
N ILE A 312 14.40 12.89 -4.83
CA ILE A 312 13.00 13.23 -4.53
C ILE A 312 12.24 11.96 -4.17
N VAL A 313 12.55 10.86 -4.85
CA VAL A 313 11.99 9.54 -4.62
C VAL A 313 13.07 8.61 -4.07
N LEU A 314 12.82 8.01 -2.91
CA LEU A 314 13.71 7.01 -2.30
C LEU A 314 12.91 5.74 -1.99
N ASN A 315 13.23 4.65 -2.69
CA ASN A 315 12.76 3.30 -2.37
C ASN A 315 13.91 2.50 -1.75
N LEU A 316 13.90 2.37 -0.44
CA LEU A 316 14.94 1.68 0.31
C LEU A 316 14.64 0.18 0.43
N GLY A 317 15.58 -0.67 0.05
CA GLY A 317 15.54 -2.10 0.35
C GLY A 317 15.59 -2.40 1.86
N GLU A 318 15.87 -3.65 2.24
CA GLU A 318 16.07 -3.96 3.66
C GLU A 318 17.34 -3.28 4.17
N ALA A 319 17.24 -2.65 5.34
CA ALA A 319 18.34 -1.99 6.04
C ALA A 319 18.39 -2.48 7.50
N PRO A 320 18.86 -3.71 7.75
CA PRO A 320 18.94 -4.29 9.09
C PRO A 320 19.74 -3.40 10.03
N GLY A 321 19.29 -3.27 11.27
CA GLY A 321 19.94 -2.46 12.30
C GLY A 321 19.56 -0.96 12.31
N ILE A 322 18.87 -0.46 11.28
CA ILE A 322 18.27 0.88 11.30
C ILE A 322 16.78 0.75 11.56
N SER A 323 16.31 1.28 12.70
CA SER A 323 14.88 1.29 13.01
C SER A 323 14.12 2.24 12.08
N LEU A 324 12.83 1.98 11.87
CA LEU A 324 11.96 2.82 11.05
C LEU A 324 11.96 4.30 11.51
N ARG A 325 11.93 4.55 12.84
CA ARG A 325 12.09 5.90 13.42
C ARG A 325 13.40 6.59 13.00
N LYS A 326 14.51 5.84 12.93
CA LYS A 326 15.80 6.39 12.48
C LYS A 326 15.79 6.69 10.98
N LEU A 327 15.12 5.87 10.17
CA LEU A 327 14.91 6.14 8.75
C LEU A 327 14.09 7.42 8.54
N PHE A 328 13.03 7.64 9.32
CA PHE A 328 12.29 8.90 9.25
C PHE A 328 13.13 10.12 9.59
N SER A 329 13.99 10.02 10.60
CA SER A 329 14.90 11.12 10.91
C SER A 329 15.96 11.40 9.83
N ILE A 330 16.11 10.52 8.84
CA ILE A 330 16.98 10.76 7.67
C ILE A 330 16.20 11.48 6.57
N VAL A 331 14.95 11.09 6.31
CA VAL A 331 14.12 11.69 5.25
C VAL A 331 13.43 12.97 5.69
N SER A 332 13.20 13.15 6.99
CA SER A 332 12.64 14.38 7.55
C SER A 332 13.60 15.54 7.30
N GLY A 333 13.11 16.62 6.68
CA GLY A 333 13.91 17.78 6.32
C GLY A 333 14.86 17.58 5.13
N SER A 334 14.75 16.46 4.40
CA SER A 334 15.48 16.26 3.15
C SER A 334 14.64 16.65 1.92
N SER A 335 15.19 16.47 0.72
CA SER A 335 14.48 16.69 -0.56
C SER A 335 13.47 15.59 -0.91
N ILE A 336 13.25 14.62 -0.02
CA ILE A 336 12.49 13.40 -0.33
C ILE A 336 11.01 13.71 -0.14
N ASN A 337 10.25 13.63 -1.23
CA ASN A 337 8.78 13.76 -1.23
C ASN A 337 8.12 12.38 -1.40
N HIS A 338 8.90 11.35 -1.67
CA HIS A 338 8.42 9.98 -1.74
C HIS A 338 9.38 9.02 -1.06
N PHE A 339 8.93 8.38 0.01
CA PHE A 339 9.73 7.41 0.73
C PHE A 339 8.97 6.10 0.89
N ALA A 340 9.56 5.02 0.37
CA ALA A 340 9.10 3.66 0.61
C ALA A 340 10.26 2.83 1.14
N CYS A 341 10.00 1.93 2.08
CA CYS A 341 11.00 0.98 2.55
C CYS A 341 10.37 -0.34 2.98
N SER A 342 11.14 -1.43 2.94
CA SER A 342 10.64 -2.76 3.33
C SER A 342 10.00 -2.79 4.73
N ALA A 343 10.51 -1.99 5.67
CA ALA A 343 9.96 -1.92 7.04
C ALA A 343 8.54 -1.32 7.10
N LEU A 344 8.18 -0.40 6.20
CA LEU A 344 6.83 0.15 6.11
C LEU A 344 5.83 -0.92 5.65
N TYR A 345 6.14 -1.63 4.55
CA TYR A 345 5.31 -2.73 4.06
C TYR A 345 5.17 -3.84 5.11
N LYS A 346 6.26 -4.20 5.78
CA LYS A 346 6.26 -5.26 6.79
C LYS A 346 5.32 -4.94 7.95
N ARG A 347 5.29 -3.67 8.38
CA ARG A 347 4.55 -3.24 9.56
C ARG A 347 3.04 -3.45 9.43
N SER A 348 2.45 -3.04 8.31
CA SER A 348 1.02 -3.22 8.06
C SER A 348 0.65 -4.70 7.97
N LEU A 349 1.51 -5.54 7.39
CA LEU A 349 1.27 -6.98 7.27
C LEU A 349 1.43 -7.76 8.57
N GLU A 350 2.38 -7.39 9.43
CA GLU A 350 2.52 -7.98 10.76
C GLU A 350 1.23 -7.83 11.61
N LEU A 351 0.38 -6.86 11.26
CA LEU A 351 -0.94 -6.66 11.85
C LEU A 351 -2.04 -7.50 11.16
N ILE A 352 -1.87 -7.90 9.89
CA ILE A 352 -2.78 -8.80 9.15
C ILE A 352 -2.72 -10.23 9.70
N GLY A 353 -1.51 -10.78 9.83
CA GLY A 353 -1.29 -12.21 10.07
C GLY A 353 -1.67 -12.73 11.46
N GLN A 354 -2.04 -11.86 12.39
CA GLN A 354 -2.40 -12.22 13.76
C GLN A 354 -3.88 -12.61 13.89
N ARG A 355 -4.35 -13.60 13.12
CA ARG A 355 -5.63 -14.26 13.44
C ARG A 355 -5.43 -15.18 14.65
N GLY A 356 -5.67 -14.68 15.86
CA GLY A 356 -5.82 -15.54 17.05
C GLY A 356 -5.11 -15.05 18.31
N HIS A 357 -5.90 -14.44 19.20
CA HIS A 357 -5.83 -14.52 20.67
C HIS A 357 -4.61 -13.99 21.43
N LEU A 358 -3.52 -13.59 20.79
CA LEU A 358 -2.41 -12.93 21.48
C LEU A 358 -1.81 -11.90 20.53
N LEU A 359 -2.39 -10.69 20.50
CA LEU A 359 -1.60 -9.51 20.20
C LEU A 359 -0.53 -9.46 21.31
N PRO A 360 0.76 -9.77 21.08
CA PRO A 360 1.75 -9.22 21.99
C PRO A 360 1.55 -7.71 21.96
N ASN A 361 1.75 -7.03 23.09
CA ASN A 361 1.79 -5.58 23.19
C ASN A 361 2.67 -5.02 22.07
N ILE A 362 2.10 -4.77 20.90
CA ILE A 362 2.72 -4.04 19.82
C ILE A 362 2.42 -2.61 20.23
N PRO A 363 3.39 -1.89 20.83
CA PRO A 363 3.12 -0.53 21.22
C PRO A 363 2.69 0.26 19.98
N PRO A 364 1.73 1.18 20.11
CA PRO A 364 1.44 2.13 19.05
C PRO A 364 2.76 2.77 18.64
N THR A 365 2.95 2.83 17.33
CA THR A 365 4.24 3.24 16.79
C THR A 365 4.42 4.72 17.13
N GLN A 366 5.44 5.06 17.93
CA GLN A 366 5.76 6.45 18.19
C GLN A 366 6.46 7.04 16.96
N PHE A 367 5.68 7.41 15.94
CA PHE A 367 6.16 8.21 14.83
C PHE A 367 6.54 9.61 15.36
N PRO A 368 7.59 10.23 14.80
CA PRO A 368 7.94 11.59 15.19
C PRO A 368 6.78 12.54 14.86
N ASN A 369 6.20 13.18 15.87
CA ASN A 369 5.17 14.22 15.70
C ASN A 369 5.70 15.44 14.92
N ASN A 370 7.00 15.72 15.01
CA ASN A 370 7.60 16.84 14.29
C ASN A 370 8.28 16.33 13.03
N VAL A 371 7.56 16.33 11.92
CA VAL A 371 8.18 16.19 10.60
C VAL A 371 8.10 17.55 9.94
N ASP A 372 9.13 18.39 10.12
CA ASP A 372 9.43 19.54 9.24
C ASP A 372 9.80 19.06 7.80
N GLY A 373 9.30 17.90 7.39
CA GLY A 373 9.63 17.22 6.15
C GLY A 373 8.45 17.25 5.18
N GLY A 374 8.71 16.79 3.97
CA GLY A 374 7.75 16.80 2.86
C GLY A 374 6.56 15.84 3.02
N PHE A 375 6.09 15.53 4.23
CA PHE A 375 4.96 14.61 4.51
C PHE A 375 3.99 15.17 5.57
N PRO A 376 3.29 16.27 5.28
CA PRO A 376 2.58 17.06 6.28
C PRO A 376 1.26 16.46 6.77
N VAL A 377 0.61 15.58 5.99
CA VAL A 377 -0.74 15.09 6.33
C VAL A 377 -0.66 13.93 7.32
N THR A 378 -1.19 14.12 8.52
CA THR A 378 -1.09 13.16 9.64
C THR A 378 -2.37 12.38 9.89
N GLN A 379 -3.52 12.88 9.45
CA GLN A 379 -4.80 12.19 9.57
C GLN A 379 -5.79 12.69 8.52
N MET A 380 -6.76 11.85 8.22
CA MET A 380 -7.97 12.23 7.50
C MET A 380 -9.17 12.02 8.42
N ILE A 381 -10.08 12.99 8.45
CA ILE A 381 -11.31 12.93 9.24
C ILE A 381 -12.49 13.11 8.28
N TYR A 382 -13.42 12.18 8.32
CA TYR A 382 -14.67 12.25 7.58
C TYR A 382 -15.85 12.27 8.56
N LEU A 383 -16.48 13.44 8.68
CA LEU A 383 -17.67 13.66 9.48
C LEU A 383 -18.89 13.54 8.60
N ARG A 384 -19.79 12.60 8.89
CA ARG A 384 -21.04 12.46 8.15
C ARG A 384 -22.23 12.70 9.05
N HIS A 385 -23.16 13.53 8.62
CA HIS A 385 -24.46 13.74 9.24
C HIS A 385 -25.58 13.30 8.29
N CYS A 386 -26.58 12.61 8.83
CA CYS A 386 -27.76 12.15 8.11
C CYS A 386 -29.00 12.49 8.94
N SER A 387 -29.79 13.49 8.53
CA SER A 387 -30.99 13.89 9.27
C SER A 387 -32.12 12.86 9.06
N PRO A 388 -32.67 12.20 10.09
CA PRO A 388 -33.71 11.21 9.93
C PRO A 388 -35.02 11.89 9.51
N GLN A 389 -35.83 11.16 8.74
CA GLN A 389 -37.16 11.61 8.32
C GLN A 389 -38.01 11.97 9.56
N GLY A 390 -38.35 13.26 9.69
CA GLY A 390 -39.18 13.78 10.78
C GLY A 390 -38.44 14.26 12.03
N SER A 391 -37.11 14.38 11.98
CA SER A 391 -36.28 14.90 13.09
C SER A 391 -36.15 16.43 13.09
N ARG A 392 -35.46 16.97 14.11
CA ARG A 392 -35.13 18.40 14.21
C ARG A 392 -34.30 18.82 13.00
N GLU A 393 -34.53 20.04 12.51
CA GLU A 393 -33.70 20.64 11.45
C GLU A 393 -32.21 20.52 11.79
N THR A 394 -31.40 20.12 10.81
CA THR A 394 -29.93 20.11 10.94
C THR A 394 -29.49 21.49 11.41
N PRO A 395 -28.81 21.60 12.56
CA PRO A 395 -28.38 22.89 13.07
C PRO A 395 -27.39 23.51 12.08
N ARG A 396 -27.63 24.79 11.76
CA ARG A 396 -26.80 25.54 10.81
C ARG A 396 -26.05 26.66 11.49
N SER A 397 -24.86 26.91 10.97
CA SER A 397 -24.06 28.10 11.21
C SER A 397 -24.57 29.29 10.39
N ALA A 398 -23.98 30.47 10.61
CA ALA A 398 -24.43 31.70 9.93
C ALA A 398 -24.21 31.65 8.41
N ASP A 399 -23.24 30.88 7.97
CA ASP A 399 -22.90 30.62 6.57
C ASP A 399 -23.71 29.49 5.91
N GLY A 400 -24.59 28.81 6.65
CA GLY A 400 -25.40 27.70 6.15
C GLY A 400 -24.73 26.32 6.20
N SER A 401 -23.49 26.22 6.69
CA SER A 401 -22.83 24.95 6.99
C SER A 401 -23.44 24.27 8.22
N ILE A 402 -23.08 23.00 8.48
CA ILE A 402 -23.56 22.28 9.67
C ILE A 402 -22.83 22.81 10.91
N ASP A 403 -23.59 23.16 11.94
CA ASP A 403 -23.04 23.48 13.25
C ASP A 403 -22.85 22.19 14.07
N TRP A 404 -21.73 21.52 13.82
CA TRP A 404 -21.34 20.24 14.44
C TRP A 404 -21.32 20.29 15.98
N ALA A 405 -20.91 21.40 16.58
CA ALA A 405 -20.91 21.60 18.03
C ALA A 405 -22.33 21.49 18.63
N LYS A 406 -23.37 21.91 17.89
CA LYS A 406 -24.77 21.72 18.32
C LYS A 406 -25.28 20.29 18.11
N LEU A 407 -24.57 19.46 17.35
CA LEU A 407 -24.84 18.03 17.20
C LEU A 407 -24.22 17.19 18.32
N ILE A 408 -23.44 17.79 19.24
CA ILE A 408 -22.95 17.12 20.44
C ILE A 408 -24.17 16.66 21.27
N PRO A 409 -24.35 15.35 21.49
CA PRO A 409 -25.42 14.82 22.32
C PRO A 409 -25.39 15.44 23.73
N ALA A 410 -26.55 15.94 24.19
CA ALA A 410 -26.68 16.59 25.50
C ALA A 410 -26.57 15.61 26.69
N ASN A 411 -26.65 14.30 26.44
CA ASN A 411 -26.59 13.24 27.45
C ASN A 411 -25.42 12.29 27.15
N ASP A 412 -25.08 11.41 28.10
CA ASP A 412 -24.10 10.32 27.93
C ASP A 412 -24.52 9.24 26.91
N PHE A 413 -25.63 9.43 26.18
CA PHE A 413 -26.05 8.62 25.04
C PHE A 413 -25.19 8.91 23.80
N TRP A 414 -23.87 8.92 23.95
CA TRP A 414 -22.98 8.43 22.89
C TRP A 414 -22.99 6.92 23.01
N ASN A 415 -24.16 6.31 22.80
CA ASN A 415 -24.20 4.88 22.81
C ASN A 415 -23.51 4.49 21.50
N LEU A 416 -22.21 4.21 21.58
CA LEU A 416 -21.39 3.74 20.46
C LEU A 416 -22.04 2.49 19.82
N GLU A 417 -22.89 1.79 20.58
CA GLU A 417 -23.71 0.67 20.17
C GLU A 417 -25.11 1.06 19.63
N ASP A 418 -25.66 2.26 19.88
CA ASP A 418 -26.96 2.64 19.28
C ASP A 418 -26.79 3.04 17.82
N TYR A 419 -27.18 2.09 16.97
CA TYR A 419 -27.28 2.08 15.52
C TYR A 419 -28.04 3.26 14.87
N ILE A 420 -28.54 4.22 15.63
CA ILE A 420 -29.50 5.26 15.22
C ILE A 420 -28.88 6.67 15.22
N HIS A 421 -27.63 6.85 15.65
CA HIS A 421 -27.03 8.18 15.62
C HIS A 421 -26.74 8.67 14.19
N ASP A 422 -27.30 9.85 13.93
CA ASP A 422 -27.28 10.58 12.66
C ASP A 422 -25.90 11.09 12.27
N THR A 423 -25.00 11.23 13.25
CA THR A 423 -23.66 11.78 13.06
C THR A 423 -22.59 10.75 13.39
N ARG A 424 -21.62 10.56 12.49
CA ARG A 424 -20.51 9.63 12.69
C ARG A 424 -19.17 10.23 12.24
N PRO A 425 -18.15 10.26 13.12
CA PRO A 425 -16.78 10.52 12.72
C PRO A 425 -16.11 9.23 12.22
N ILE A 426 -15.42 9.32 11.08
CA ILE A 426 -14.47 8.31 10.62
C ILE A 426 -13.10 8.98 10.67
N VAL A 427 -12.22 8.50 11.55
CA VAL A 427 -10.87 9.04 11.74
C VAL A 427 -9.85 8.04 11.23
N LEU A 428 -9.11 8.44 10.20
CA LEU A 428 -8.07 7.66 9.57
C LEU A 428 -6.71 8.22 10.01
N PRO A 429 -5.95 7.53 10.88
CA PRO A 429 -4.61 7.95 11.23
C PRO A 429 -3.65 7.68 10.06
N LEU A 430 -2.99 8.72 9.57
CA LEU A 430 -2.15 8.69 8.36
C LEU A 430 -0.69 9.04 8.64
N ARG A 431 -0.27 9.16 9.90
CA ARG A 431 1.09 9.56 10.30
C ARG A 431 2.19 8.69 9.70
N ASP A 432 1.88 7.44 9.37
CA ASP A 432 2.82 6.48 8.83
C ASP A 432 2.68 6.21 7.33
N SER A 433 1.69 6.84 6.69
CA SER A 433 1.46 6.78 5.25
C SER A 433 2.41 7.67 4.44
N LEU A 434 3.05 8.64 5.11
CA LEU A 434 3.97 9.62 4.51
C LEU A 434 3.38 10.27 3.25
N ILE A 435 2.25 10.96 3.42
CA ILE A 435 1.57 11.66 2.33
C ILE A 435 2.23 13.02 2.18
N SER A 436 2.92 13.20 1.06
CA SER A 436 3.49 14.49 0.69
C SER A 436 2.41 15.47 0.25
N PRO A 437 2.70 16.77 0.20
CA PRO A 437 1.77 17.74 -0.38
C PRO A 437 1.24 17.24 -1.73
N GLU A 438 2.13 16.85 -2.64
CA GLU A 438 1.79 16.40 -4.00
C GLU A 438 0.90 15.16 -4.03
N ARG A 439 0.98 14.30 -3.01
CA ARG A 439 0.15 13.10 -2.91
C ARG A 439 -1.18 13.34 -2.20
N ALA A 440 -1.34 14.47 -1.53
CA ALA A 440 -2.57 14.79 -0.81
C ALA A 440 -3.78 14.90 -1.75
N GLN A 441 -3.59 15.06 -3.08
CA GLN A 441 -4.70 15.04 -4.07
C GLN A 441 -5.44 13.75 -4.01
N ASN A 442 -4.70 12.68 -3.86
CA ASN A 442 -5.27 11.37 -4.00
C ASN A 442 -6.13 11.03 -2.76
N LEU A 443 -6.06 11.84 -1.69
CA LEU A 443 -7.05 11.81 -0.60
C LEU A 443 -8.45 12.24 -1.06
N LEU A 444 -8.56 13.06 -2.11
CA LEU A 444 -9.85 13.37 -2.72
C LEU A 444 -10.44 12.14 -3.42
N MET A 445 -9.62 11.24 -3.97
CA MET A 445 -10.12 9.96 -4.50
C MET A 445 -10.62 9.06 -3.39
N VAL A 446 -9.90 9.02 -2.27
CA VAL A 446 -10.35 8.35 -1.05
C VAL A 446 -11.69 8.92 -0.60
N LEU A 447 -11.83 10.25 -0.62
CA LEU A 447 -13.07 10.93 -0.27
C LEU A 447 -14.21 10.59 -1.24
N ALA A 448 -13.95 10.63 -2.55
CA ALA A 448 -14.90 10.26 -3.59
C ALA A 448 -15.37 8.81 -3.45
N TRP A 449 -14.43 7.93 -3.18
CA TRP A 449 -14.75 6.54 -2.91
C TRP A 449 -15.63 6.44 -1.66
N MET A 450 -15.28 7.10 -0.54
CA MET A 450 -16.09 7.11 0.69
C MET A 450 -17.47 7.72 0.50
N SER A 451 -17.60 8.74 -0.35
CA SER A 451 -18.88 9.40 -0.62
C SER A 451 -19.86 8.49 -1.39
N THR A 452 -19.33 7.56 -2.18
CA THR A 452 -20.15 6.55 -2.89
C THR A 452 -20.50 5.33 -2.04
N GLN A 453 -19.83 5.11 -0.90
CA GLN A 453 -20.05 3.92 -0.10
C GLN A 453 -21.39 3.93 0.61
N ARG A 454 -22.02 2.75 0.65
CA ARG A 454 -23.19 2.50 1.49
C ARG A 454 -22.73 2.39 2.93
N LEU A 455 -22.60 3.53 3.59
CA LEU A 455 -22.48 3.58 5.04
C LEU A 455 -23.84 3.22 5.66
N HIS A 456 -24.18 1.93 5.62
CA HIS A 456 -25.34 1.32 6.28
C HIS A 456 -25.28 1.53 7.80
N ARG A 457 -26.39 1.18 8.48
CA ARG A 457 -26.61 1.37 9.91
C ARG A 457 -25.55 0.72 10.82
N ASN A 458 -24.84 -0.31 10.35
CA ASN A 458 -23.83 -1.03 11.12
C ASN A 458 -22.40 -0.64 10.69
N ALA A 459 -21.72 0.18 11.50
CA ALA A 459 -20.34 0.60 11.23
C ALA A 459 -19.38 -0.60 11.16
N ARG A 460 -19.65 -1.67 11.91
CA ARG A 460 -18.74 -2.83 12.04
C ARG A 460 -18.62 -3.65 10.77
N GLU A 461 -19.75 -4.09 10.20
CA GLU A 461 -19.75 -4.98 9.02
C GLU A 461 -19.23 -4.27 7.76
N ILE A 462 -19.38 -2.94 7.72
CA ILE A 462 -18.99 -2.11 6.59
C ILE A 462 -17.54 -1.69 6.71
N LEU A 463 -17.14 -1.11 7.84
CA LEU A 463 -15.76 -0.65 8.02
C LEU A 463 -14.77 -1.80 7.80
N ALA A 464 -15.08 -3.07 8.10
CA ALA A 464 -14.18 -4.17 7.73
C ALA A 464 -13.91 -4.31 6.22
N ALA A 465 -14.97 -4.29 5.39
CA ALA A 465 -14.85 -4.41 3.93
C ALA A 465 -14.31 -3.11 3.31
N GLU A 466 -14.86 -1.98 3.75
CA GLU A 466 -14.47 -0.64 3.33
C GLU A 466 -13.02 -0.33 3.69
N MET A 467 -12.51 -0.79 4.85
CA MET A 467 -11.12 -0.52 5.22
C MET A 467 -10.11 -1.21 4.31
N GLN A 468 -10.47 -2.34 3.68
CA GLN A 468 -9.61 -2.95 2.68
C GLN A 468 -9.65 -2.15 1.37
N GLY A 469 -10.83 -1.71 0.93
CA GLY A 469 -10.98 -0.78 -0.19
C GLY A 469 -10.19 0.52 0.04
N LEU A 470 -10.27 1.08 1.24
CA LEU A 470 -9.51 2.25 1.66
C LEU A 470 -8.00 1.99 1.67
N ALA A 471 -7.55 0.90 2.29
CA ALA A 471 -6.14 0.51 2.29
C ALA A 471 -5.60 0.31 0.87
N LYS A 472 -6.42 -0.22 -0.04
CA LYS A 472 -6.12 -0.29 -1.47
C LYS A 472 -5.97 1.09 -2.08
N GLN A 473 -6.95 1.98 -1.88
CA GLN A 473 -6.85 3.36 -2.37
C GLN A 473 -5.57 4.01 -1.87
N PHE A 474 -5.18 3.82 -0.60
CA PHE A 474 -3.90 4.28 -0.04
C PHE A 474 -2.67 3.71 -0.76
N ALA A 475 -2.70 2.40 -1.02
CA ALA A 475 -1.62 1.71 -1.73
C ALA A 475 -1.55 2.08 -3.22
N GLU A 476 -2.66 2.53 -3.80
CA GLU A 476 -2.86 2.97 -5.18
C GLU A 476 -3.01 4.49 -5.32
N LEU A 477 -2.59 5.30 -4.33
CA LEU A 477 -2.64 6.78 -4.36
C LEU A 477 -1.73 7.39 -5.44
N ASP A 478 -1.59 6.78 -6.61
CA ASP A 478 -0.88 7.34 -7.75
C ASP A 478 -1.66 6.98 -9.02
N LEU A 479 -2.23 8.01 -9.65
CA LEU A 479 -3.09 7.90 -10.83
C LEU A 479 -2.31 7.57 -12.11
N ASP A 480 -1.01 7.88 -12.15
CA ASP A 480 -0.21 7.77 -13.37
C ASP A 480 0.62 6.47 -13.43
N GLY A 481 0.50 5.60 -12.42
CA GLY A 481 1.25 4.34 -12.36
C GLY A 481 2.76 4.54 -12.41
N VAL A 482 3.26 5.70 -11.94
CA VAL A 482 4.68 6.10 -11.96
C VAL A 482 5.43 5.56 -10.75
N LEU A 483 4.71 5.34 -9.64
CA LEU A 483 5.25 4.79 -8.41
C LEU A 483 4.81 3.33 -8.19
N PRO A 484 5.60 2.56 -7.42
CA PRO A 484 5.22 1.20 -7.03
C PRO A 484 3.96 1.23 -6.13
N THR A 485 3.33 0.07 -5.93
CA THR A 485 2.33 -0.15 -4.89
C THR A 485 2.87 0.36 -3.56
N GLN A 486 2.11 1.20 -2.87
CA GLN A 486 2.56 1.86 -1.65
C GLN A 486 2.31 1.03 -0.41
N PRO A 487 3.09 1.23 0.67
CA PRO A 487 2.78 0.63 1.96
C PRO A 487 1.40 1.09 2.43
N ILE A 488 0.61 0.13 2.93
CA ILE A 488 -0.66 0.45 3.60
C ILE A 488 -0.33 1.18 4.91
N PRO A 489 -1.03 2.28 5.25
CA PRO A 489 -0.86 2.95 6.54
C PRO A 489 -1.17 1.95 7.68
N ALA A 490 -0.15 1.59 8.45
CA ALA A 490 -0.23 0.53 9.42
C ALA A 490 -1.02 0.95 10.66
N GLU A 491 -0.93 2.21 11.10
CA GLU A 491 -1.77 2.74 12.18
C GLU A 491 -3.24 2.69 11.80
N MET A 492 -3.58 3.17 10.60
CA MET A 492 -4.95 3.07 10.07
C MET A 492 -5.41 1.62 10.08
N TYR A 493 -4.58 0.71 9.60
CA TYR A 493 -4.95 -0.69 9.55
C TYR A 493 -5.12 -1.31 10.96
N GLU A 494 -4.21 -1.01 11.89
CA GLU A 494 -4.24 -1.49 13.27
C GLU A 494 -5.52 -1.06 13.99
N GLU A 495 -5.80 0.25 13.98
CA GLU A 495 -6.91 0.83 14.73
C GLU A 495 -8.26 0.30 14.26
N TYR A 496 -8.44 0.08 12.96
CA TYR A 496 -9.67 -0.47 12.42
C TYR A 496 -9.77 -2.00 12.54
N ARG A 497 -8.65 -2.71 12.63
CA ARG A 497 -8.68 -4.13 12.99
C ARG A 497 -9.12 -4.33 14.43
N ARG A 498 -8.63 -3.50 15.35
CA ARG A 498 -9.08 -3.46 16.75
C ARG A 498 -10.60 -3.30 16.80
N PHE A 499 -11.13 -2.24 16.17
CA PHE A 499 -12.56 -1.97 16.07
C PHE A 499 -13.40 -3.18 15.60
N ASN A 500 -12.93 -3.96 14.63
CA ASN A 500 -13.67 -5.12 14.12
C ASN A 500 -13.69 -6.32 15.07
N TRP A 501 -12.70 -6.45 15.95
CA TRP A 501 -12.48 -7.63 16.77
C TRP A 501 -13.16 -7.59 18.13
N LEU A 502 -13.43 -6.41 18.66
CA LEU A 502 -14.02 -6.26 19.97
C LEU A 502 -15.41 -5.66 19.82
N ASP A 503 -16.41 -6.38 20.33
CA ASP A 503 -17.83 -6.00 20.27
C ASP A 503 -18.13 -4.63 20.94
N HIS A 504 -17.13 -3.98 21.52
CA HIS A 504 -17.25 -2.78 22.34
C HIS A 504 -16.13 -1.73 22.10
N GLU A 505 -15.32 -1.85 21.03
CA GLU A 505 -14.30 -0.84 20.75
C GLU A 505 -14.86 0.35 19.96
N HIS A 506 -14.32 1.53 20.24
CA HIS A 506 -14.74 2.81 19.65
C HIS A 506 -13.93 3.09 18.37
N THR A 507 -14.47 3.93 17.49
CA THR A 507 -13.70 4.44 16.35
C THR A 507 -12.50 5.27 16.81
N PRO A 508 -11.44 5.42 16.00
CA PRO A 508 -10.19 6.02 16.45
C PRO A 508 -10.36 7.48 16.90
N LYS A 509 -9.57 7.92 17.90
CA LYS A 509 -9.54 9.33 18.34
C LYS A 509 -8.99 10.22 17.25
N ALA A 510 -9.60 11.39 17.07
CA ALA A 510 -9.01 12.46 16.27
C ALA A 510 -7.76 12.99 16.96
N LEU A 511 -6.68 13.16 16.21
CA LEU A 511 -5.48 13.80 16.71
C LEU A 511 -5.76 15.29 16.91
N LYS A 512 -5.21 15.86 17.99
CA LYS A 512 -5.22 17.31 18.19
C LYS A 512 -4.47 17.98 17.04
N LEU A 513 -4.98 19.13 16.60
CA LEU A 513 -4.26 19.94 15.64
C LEU A 513 -2.95 20.42 16.27
N GLU A 514 -1.87 20.32 15.51
CA GLU A 514 -0.54 20.79 15.90
C GLU A 514 0.03 21.66 14.77
N LYS A 515 0.91 22.60 15.12
CA LYS A 515 1.56 23.46 14.13
C LYS A 515 2.39 22.63 13.16
N GLY A 516 2.17 22.86 11.86
CA GLY A 516 2.89 22.14 10.79
C GLY A 516 2.38 20.72 10.53
N GLN A 517 1.43 20.21 11.31
CA GLN A 517 0.70 18.98 11.01
C GLN A 517 -0.63 19.31 10.35
N TRP A 518 -0.92 18.62 9.26
CA TRP A 518 -2.10 18.87 8.47
C TRP A 518 -3.11 17.73 8.63
N THR A 519 -4.37 18.12 8.82
CA THR A 519 -5.52 17.22 8.85
C THR A 519 -6.35 17.45 7.61
N PHE A 520 -6.64 16.39 6.85
CA PHE A 520 -7.63 16.47 5.79
C PHE A 520 -9.02 16.22 6.38
N LEU A 521 -9.79 17.29 6.57
CA LEU A 521 -11.15 17.24 7.08
C LEU A 521 -12.12 17.21 5.89
N ALA A 522 -13.08 16.30 5.93
CA ALA A 522 -14.23 16.28 5.05
C ALA A 522 -15.50 16.15 5.88
N THR A 523 -16.50 16.94 5.53
CA THR A 523 -17.82 16.93 6.17
C THR A 523 -18.87 16.60 5.12
N ALA A 524 -19.83 15.74 5.45
CA ALA A 524 -20.83 15.27 4.51
C ALA A 524 -22.23 15.36 5.12
N GLU A 525 -23.16 15.91 4.35
CA GLU A 525 -24.58 15.85 4.64
C GLU A 525 -25.28 14.87 3.69
N ALA A 526 -25.90 13.86 4.28
CA ALA A 526 -26.64 12.85 3.57
C ALA A 526 -28.15 13.00 3.79
N ASP A 527 -28.92 12.76 2.74
CA ASP A 527 -30.36 12.57 2.86
C ASP A 527 -30.67 11.28 3.62
N PRO A 528 -31.73 11.27 4.44
CA PRO A 528 -32.21 10.02 5.01
C PRO A 528 -32.63 9.06 3.90
N GLU A 529 -32.23 7.78 4.04
CA GLU A 529 -32.63 6.71 3.12
C GLU A 529 -34.16 6.76 2.88
N ARG A 530 -34.58 7.06 1.65
CA ARG A 530 -36.01 7.14 1.30
C ARG A 530 -36.68 5.77 1.22
N GLU A 531 -35.91 4.69 1.04
CA GLU A 531 -36.37 3.31 0.95
C GLU A 531 -35.32 2.37 1.56
N TYR A 532 -35.76 1.33 2.28
CA TYR A 532 -34.88 0.28 2.82
C TYR A 532 -33.96 -0.29 1.72
N GLY A 533 -32.65 -0.11 1.87
CA GLY A 533 -31.64 -0.76 1.03
C GLY A 533 -31.05 0.10 -0.09
N ARG A 534 -31.42 1.39 -0.22
CA ARG A 534 -30.69 2.34 -1.09
C ARG A 534 -29.63 3.10 -0.28
N PRO A 535 -28.46 3.42 -0.87
CA PRO A 535 -27.48 4.30 -0.22
C PRO A 535 -28.13 5.63 0.15
N ALA A 536 -27.77 6.18 1.31
CA ALA A 536 -28.06 7.57 1.60
C ALA A 536 -27.33 8.44 0.56
N ILE A 537 -28.06 9.34 -0.11
CA ILE A 537 -27.49 10.21 -1.15
C ILE A 537 -26.80 11.36 -0.43
N ILE A 538 -25.49 11.52 -0.66
CA ILE A 538 -24.76 12.69 -0.17
C ILE A 538 -25.15 13.86 -1.05
N ARG A 539 -25.71 14.90 -0.43
CA ARG A 539 -26.10 16.13 -1.11
C ARG A 539 -25.04 17.20 -1.01
N ARG A 540 -24.39 17.29 0.14
CA ARG A 540 -23.35 18.28 0.40
C ARG A 540 -22.12 17.59 0.92
N LEU A 541 -20.99 17.92 0.33
CA LEU A 541 -19.68 17.48 0.75
C LEU A 541 -18.80 18.71 0.86
N HIS A 542 -18.31 19.02 2.06
CA HIS A 542 -17.32 20.06 2.22
C HIS A 542 -15.97 19.44 2.59
N TYR A 543 -14.88 20.11 2.23
CA TYR A 543 -13.54 19.67 2.61
C TYR A 543 -12.61 20.82 2.98
N ALA A 544 -11.60 20.55 3.80
CA ALA A 544 -10.51 21.48 4.07
C ALA A 544 -9.25 20.73 4.52
N PHE A 545 -8.11 21.32 4.21
CA PHE A 545 -6.83 21.02 4.86
C PHE A 545 -6.66 21.96 6.04
N VAL A 546 -6.54 21.38 7.24
CA VAL A 546 -6.60 22.12 8.50
C VAL A 546 -5.28 21.98 9.26
N THR A 547 -4.77 23.09 9.79
CA THR A 547 -3.55 23.17 10.61
C THR A 547 -3.69 24.27 11.68
N LEU A 548 -2.80 24.30 12.66
CA LEU A 548 -2.67 25.44 13.57
C LEU A 548 -1.64 26.44 13.06
N ALA A 549 -2.04 27.72 13.04
CA ALA A 549 -1.15 28.85 12.83
C ALA A 549 -0.20 29.07 14.01
N GLU A 550 0.80 29.95 13.81
CA GLU A 550 1.75 30.33 14.86
C GLU A 550 1.10 31.00 16.09
N ASN A 551 -0.04 31.65 15.90
CA ASN A 551 -0.84 32.24 16.98
C ASN A 551 -1.83 31.26 17.62
N ASN A 552 -1.78 29.97 17.27
CA ASN A 552 -2.72 28.91 17.67
C ASN A 552 -4.15 29.09 17.15
N GLU A 553 -4.36 29.92 16.13
CA GLU A 553 -5.65 29.95 15.41
C GLU A 553 -5.73 28.77 14.44
N ILE A 554 -6.93 28.21 14.29
CA ILE A 554 -7.18 27.17 13.30
C ILE A 554 -7.20 27.82 11.92
N GLN A 555 -6.39 27.30 11.01
CA GLN A 555 -6.43 27.71 9.61
C GLN A 555 -6.99 26.57 8.77
N SER A 556 -7.95 26.91 7.91
CA SER A 556 -8.51 26.03 6.92
C SER A 556 -8.12 26.51 5.53
N PHE A 557 -7.69 25.57 4.69
CA PHE A 557 -7.30 25.85 3.33
C PHE A 557 -8.01 24.87 2.40
N ASN A 558 -8.34 25.33 1.20
CA ASN A 558 -8.55 24.41 0.11
C ASN A 558 -7.22 23.73 -0.27
N ALA A 559 -7.26 22.81 -1.22
CA ALA A 559 -6.06 22.12 -1.60
C ALA A 559 -4.96 23.06 -2.13
N THR A 560 -5.30 23.99 -3.03
CA THR A 560 -4.36 25.00 -3.56
C THR A 560 -3.66 25.78 -2.43
N GLY A 561 -4.42 26.26 -1.45
CA GLY A 561 -3.88 26.97 -0.29
C GLY A 561 -3.01 26.07 0.58
N PHE A 562 -3.36 24.80 0.73
CA PHE A 562 -2.50 23.82 1.39
C PHE A 562 -1.14 23.66 0.68
N PHE A 563 -1.12 23.59 -0.65
CA PHE A 563 0.13 23.54 -1.42
C PHE A 563 0.99 24.79 -1.23
N GLU A 564 0.39 25.96 -1.38
CA GLU A 564 1.07 27.24 -1.23
C GLU A 564 1.69 27.40 0.17
N ASN A 565 1.05 26.85 1.20
CA ASN A 565 1.51 26.93 2.59
C ASN A 565 2.42 25.77 3.01
N THR A 566 2.54 24.71 2.22
CA THR A 566 3.43 23.57 2.54
C THR A 566 4.69 23.53 1.69
N ILE A 567 4.62 23.95 0.42
CA ILE A 567 5.76 24.00 -0.50
C ILE A 567 6.38 25.40 -0.46
N ILE A 568 7.06 25.72 0.63
CA ILE A 568 7.55 27.08 0.90
C ILE A 568 8.86 27.42 0.13
N ASN A 569 9.60 26.44 -0.42
CA ASN A 569 11.02 26.64 -0.76
C ASN A 569 11.45 26.44 -2.23
N ASP A 570 10.54 26.18 -3.18
CA ASP A 570 10.91 26.07 -4.59
C ASP A 570 9.80 26.62 -5.51
N SER A 571 9.86 27.92 -5.82
CA SER A 571 8.83 28.63 -6.59
C SER A 571 8.62 28.07 -8.00
N ALA A 572 9.64 27.44 -8.59
CA ALA A 572 9.51 26.81 -9.90
C ALA A 572 8.75 25.48 -9.79
N ARG A 573 9.07 24.66 -8.78
CA ARG A 573 8.31 23.43 -8.50
C ARG A 573 6.88 23.72 -8.06
N LEU A 574 6.67 24.80 -7.31
CA LEU A 574 5.33 25.21 -6.88
C LEU A 574 4.43 25.48 -8.08
N HIS A 575 4.95 26.13 -9.13
CA HIS A 575 4.14 26.43 -10.32
C HIS A 575 3.71 25.17 -11.06
N ASP A 576 4.67 24.29 -11.40
CA ASP A 576 4.39 23.05 -12.12
C ASP A 576 3.49 22.11 -11.31
N ALA A 577 3.71 22.01 -9.99
CA ALA A 577 2.89 21.19 -9.11
C ALA A 577 1.46 21.75 -8.95
N LEU A 578 1.31 23.09 -8.87
CA LEU A 578 0.00 23.73 -8.79
C LEU A 578 -0.78 23.63 -10.10
N GLU A 579 -0.12 23.71 -11.24
CA GLU A 579 -0.77 23.54 -12.56
C GLU A 579 -1.25 22.10 -12.73
N HIS A 580 -0.37 21.12 -12.52
CA HIS A 580 -0.74 19.71 -12.55
C HIS A 580 -1.82 19.36 -11.53
N TRP A 581 -1.76 19.96 -10.34
CA TRP A 581 -2.80 19.82 -9.32
C TRP A 581 -4.14 20.35 -9.81
N ARG A 582 -4.18 21.57 -10.36
CA ARG A 582 -5.43 22.21 -10.80
C ARG A 582 -6.13 21.33 -11.83
N ASP A 583 -5.37 20.86 -12.83
CA ASP A 583 -5.91 19.98 -13.87
C ASP A 583 -6.48 18.67 -13.29
N ASN A 584 -5.75 18.02 -12.39
CA ASN A 584 -6.18 16.75 -11.78
C ASN A 584 -7.35 16.92 -10.81
N ALA A 585 -7.30 17.96 -9.96
CA ALA A 585 -8.31 18.22 -8.96
C ALA A 585 -9.61 18.67 -9.63
N GLU A 586 -9.55 19.55 -10.65
CA GLU A 586 -10.73 19.93 -11.45
C GLU A 586 -11.35 18.71 -12.12
N GLY A 587 -10.55 17.86 -12.78
CA GLY A 587 -11.05 16.61 -13.37
C GLY A 587 -11.69 15.66 -12.36
N LEU A 588 -11.12 15.55 -11.15
CA LEU A 588 -11.67 14.72 -10.09
C LEU A 588 -12.94 15.34 -9.47
N PHE A 589 -13.01 16.66 -9.34
CA PHE A 589 -14.18 17.39 -8.88
C PHE A 589 -15.33 17.29 -9.89
N GLU A 590 -15.03 17.42 -11.18
CA GLU A 590 -15.98 17.16 -12.25
C GLU A 590 -16.46 15.70 -12.21
N ALA A 591 -15.56 14.73 -12.03
CA ALA A 591 -15.94 13.32 -11.90
C ALA A 591 -16.87 13.09 -10.70
N LEU A 592 -16.55 13.68 -9.54
CA LEU A 592 -17.37 13.65 -8.33
C LEU A 592 -18.77 14.24 -8.56
N GLN A 593 -18.86 15.40 -9.20
CA GLN A 593 -20.13 16.05 -9.53
C GLN A 593 -20.92 15.22 -10.56
N ASN A 594 -20.24 14.61 -11.54
CA ASN A 594 -20.88 13.75 -12.54
C ASN A 594 -21.38 12.42 -11.97
N MET A 595 -20.78 11.92 -10.89
CA MET A 595 -21.23 10.68 -10.21
C MET A 595 -22.57 10.87 -9.49
N THR A 596 -22.93 12.11 -9.17
CA THR A 596 -24.14 12.46 -8.41
C THR A 596 -24.63 13.82 -8.89
N GLU A 597 -25.63 13.83 -9.79
CA GLU A 597 -26.20 15.05 -10.42
C GLU A 597 -26.60 16.16 -9.42
N ASP A 598 -26.71 15.84 -8.13
CA ASP A 598 -27.14 16.73 -7.03
C ASP A 598 -26.05 16.97 -5.95
N LEU A 599 -24.78 16.61 -6.16
CA LEU A 599 -23.72 16.81 -5.15
C LEU A 599 -23.14 18.23 -5.19
N GLU A 600 -23.37 19.00 -4.13
CA GLU A 600 -22.71 20.27 -3.84
C GLU A 600 -21.36 19.98 -3.17
N LEU A 601 -20.26 20.37 -3.82
CA LEU A 601 -18.91 20.24 -3.29
C LEU A 601 -18.33 21.61 -2.97
N GLU A 602 -18.07 21.87 -1.69
CA GLU A 602 -17.58 23.16 -1.21
C GLU A 602 -16.36 23.03 -0.29
N ILE A 603 -15.75 24.15 0.08
CA ILE A 603 -14.65 24.19 1.05
C ILE A 603 -15.26 24.44 2.42
N CYS A 604 -14.82 23.71 3.46
CA CYS A 604 -15.29 23.99 4.82
C CYS A 604 -14.94 25.42 5.22
N SER A 605 -15.93 26.15 5.68
CA SER A 605 -15.71 27.49 6.25
C SER A 605 -14.92 27.40 7.56
N SER A 606 -14.31 28.50 7.98
CA SER A 606 -13.62 28.53 9.29
C SER A 606 -14.58 28.24 10.45
N GLU A 607 -15.85 28.70 10.37
CA GLU A 607 -16.87 28.43 11.39
C GLU A 607 -17.22 26.93 11.45
N GLU A 608 -17.38 26.29 10.28
CA GLU A 608 -17.63 24.85 10.21
C GLU A 608 -16.46 24.03 10.76
N VAL A 609 -15.23 24.39 10.41
CA VAL A 609 -14.02 23.70 10.89
C VAL A 609 -13.91 23.83 12.41
N GLU A 610 -14.08 25.02 12.98
CA GLU A 610 -14.06 25.22 14.43
C GLU A 610 -15.15 24.38 15.13
N SER A 611 -16.38 24.41 14.60
CA SER A 611 -17.50 23.65 15.13
C SER A 611 -17.26 22.13 15.03
N ALA A 612 -16.68 21.66 13.92
CA ALA A 612 -16.30 20.26 13.71
C ALA A 612 -15.25 19.79 14.72
N PHE A 613 -14.21 20.60 14.99
CA PHE A 613 -13.20 20.25 15.99
C PHE A 613 -13.74 20.30 17.42
N GLN A 614 -14.70 21.17 17.74
CA GLN A 614 -15.41 21.10 19.03
C GLN A 614 -16.20 19.79 19.19
N TYR A 615 -16.86 19.33 18.12
CA TYR A 615 -17.54 18.04 18.11
C TYR A 615 -16.54 16.88 18.30
N LEU A 616 -15.39 16.92 17.61
CA LEU A 616 -14.33 15.92 17.72
C LEU A 616 -13.65 15.90 19.10
N ASP A 617 -13.47 17.05 19.74
CA ASP A 617 -12.96 17.14 21.11
C ASP A 617 -13.93 16.50 22.10
N ALA A 618 -15.23 16.83 21.99
CA ALA A 618 -16.26 16.18 22.82
C ALA A 618 -16.34 14.67 22.56
N TYR A 619 -16.16 14.25 21.31
CA TYR A 619 -16.09 12.85 20.92
C TYR A 619 -14.88 12.15 21.55
N ASN A 620 -13.69 12.77 21.50
CA ASN A 620 -12.47 12.25 22.12
C ASN A 620 -12.61 12.14 23.65
N ASP A 621 -13.16 13.16 24.30
CA ASP A 621 -13.42 13.15 25.76
C ASP A 621 -14.34 11.98 26.15
N LYS A 622 -15.30 11.64 25.29
CA LYS A 622 -16.18 10.49 25.52
C LYS A 622 -15.47 9.16 25.34
N ILE A 623 -14.57 9.06 24.36
CA ILE A 623 -13.69 7.89 24.26
C ILE A 623 -12.83 7.77 25.52
N ASP A 624 -12.21 8.84 25.98
CA ASP A 624 -11.37 8.84 27.19
C ASP A 624 -12.16 8.33 28.41
N ALA A 625 -13.37 8.84 28.62
CA ALA A 625 -14.25 8.40 29.70
C ALA A 625 -14.65 6.92 29.56
N TYR A 626 -14.89 6.46 28.32
CA TYR A 626 -15.21 5.05 28.04
C TYR A 626 -14.02 4.13 28.32
N GLU A 627 -12.82 4.51 27.86
CA GLU A 627 -11.58 3.76 28.11
C GLU A 627 -11.28 3.66 29.61
N GLU A 628 -11.43 4.76 30.35
CA GLU A 628 -11.27 4.80 31.80
C GLU A 628 -12.27 3.86 32.49
N ALA A 629 -13.56 3.94 32.13
CA ALA A 629 -14.59 3.06 32.67
C ALA A 629 -14.33 1.58 32.35
N ASN A 630 -13.86 1.27 31.13
CA ASN A 630 -13.53 -0.10 30.73
C ASN A 630 -12.27 -0.62 31.46
N GLN A 631 -11.25 0.22 31.65
CA GLN A 631 -10.08 -0.12 32.45
C GLN A 631 -10.48 -0.42 33.89
N GLN A 632 -11.32 0.42 34.50
CA GLN A 632 -11.86 0.18 35.84
C GLN A 632 -12.64 -1.15 35.90
N ARG A 633 -13.54 -1.41 34.92
CA ARG A 633 -14.29 -2.68 34.84
C ARG A 633 -13.36 -3.89 34.75
N LEU A 634 -12.28 -3.81 33.97
CA LEU A 634 -11.29 -4.88 33.83
C LEU A 634 -10.50 -5.07 35.13
N GLU A 635 -10.18 -4.01 35.86
CA GLU A 635 -9.53 -4.09 37.16
C GLU A 635 -10.44 -4.72 38.22
N GLU A 636 -11.71 -4.32 38.26
CA GLU A 636 -12.74 -4.93 39.11
C GLU A 636 -12.93 -6.41 38.78
N GLU A 637 -12.96 -6.79 37.50
CA GLU A 637 -13.05 -8.19 37.09
C GLU A 637 -11.79 -8.97 37.47
N ARG A 638 -10.60 -8.39 37.28
CA ARG A 638 -9.33 -9.02 37.71
C ARG A 638 -9.30 -9.21 39.21
N GLN A 639 -9.75 -8.23 39.98
CA GLN A 639 -9.83 -8.30 41.43
C GLN A 639 -10.83 -9.36 41.87
N TRP A 640 -12.03 -9.37 41.28
CA TRP A 640 -13.04 -10.40 41.50
C TRP A 640 -12.51 -11.81 41.19
N ARG A 641 -11.78 -12.00 40.07
CA ARG A 641 -11.14 -13.27 39.71
C ARG A 641 -10.06 -13.68 40.73
N ARG A 642 -9.31 -12.74 41.30
CA ARG A 642 -8.32 -13.00 42.36
C ARG A 642 -9.01 -13.43 43.65
N ASP A 643 -10.05 -12.71 44.06
CA ASP A 643 -10.82 -13.00 45.27
C ASP A 643 -11.54 -14.36 45.18
N PHE A 644 -12.07 -14.68 43.99
CA PHE A 644 -12.64 -15.99 43.70
C PHE A 644 -11.62 -17.13 43.87
N ARG A 645 -10.41 -16.98 43.31
CA ARG A 645 -9.34 -17.98 43.44
C ARG A 645 -8.87 -18.14 44.88
N ALA A 646 -8.90 -17.08 45.67
CA ALA A 646 -8.48 -17.10 47.07
C ALA A 646 -9.51 -17.80 47.99
N ASN A 647 -10.81 -17.59 47.74
CA ASN A 647 -11.87 -17.94 48.70
C ASN A 647 -12.74 -19.13 48.30
N GLY A 648 -12.63 -19.66 47.08
CA GLY A 648 -13.27 -20.93 46.68
C GLY A 648 -14.80 -20.93 46.58
N GLN A 649 -15.47 -19.77 46.72
CA GLN A 649 -16.92 -19.62 46.54
C GLN A 649 -17.24 -18.41 45.65
N LEU A 650 -18.22 -18.57 44.76
CA LEU A 650 -18.77 -17.51 43.92
C LEU A 650 -19.61 -16.55 44.80
N PRO A 651 -19.27 -15.26 44.89
CA PRO A 651 -20.28 -14.28 45.26
C PRO A 651 -21.29 -14.24 44.12
N ILE A 652 -22.54 -14.60 44.40
CA ILE A 652 -23.64 -14.46 43.44
C ILE A 652 -23.79 -12.96 43.16
N ARG A 653 -23.50 -12.51 41.93
CA ARG A 653 -23.90 -11.18 41.47
C ARG A 653 -25.43 -11.16 41.38
N LEU A 654 -26.07 -10.31 42.18
CA LEU A 654 -27.45 -9.88 41.96
C LEU A 654 -27.50 -8.84 40.85
#